data_AF-A0A2V9M1W3-F1
#
_entry.id   AF-A0A2V9M1W3-F1
#
_cell.length_a   1.000
_cell.length_b   1.000
_cell.length_c   1.000
_cell.angle_alpha   90.00
_cell.angle_beta   90.00
_cell.angle_gamma   90.00
#
_symmetry.space_group_name_H-M   'P 1'
#
loop_
_entity.id
_entity.type
_entity.pdbx_description
1 polymer ?
#
loop_
_entity_poly.entity_id
_entity_poly.type
_entity_poly.pdbx_seq_one_letter_code
_entity_poly.pdbx_strand_id
1 'polypeptide(L)'
;MTNGWIDIKNTDMMLIEGGNPAENHPCGFKWAIEAKRNRNAKMIVVDPRFTRTAAVADLHLQIRTGTDIAFLGGLVRFAIENSRIAKDYLVNYTNAAFIIRDGFKLPDDGLYSGFDPATQTYDKSTWNYAEGGDMSGKAGGGTAVPHAGSHGQDAHAAVPPALPENVAYDLTLQHPRCVFQLLRQQYSRYTPEMVEKITGIPQDQFHKAADLFTSIRKDGDTKKVGTIIYSVGWTQHSSGTQTIRTAAILQLLLGNVGRAGGGVNALRGHANIQGATDMAGVFDLLPGYLKVPNPNDTSLDAYLKRITPKPSKPGPWQSMNYWGNTPKFAVSFLRAMFGPAASKENDWAFDYLPKVDRNYSWIQIWDNMYRGSVKGLFAFGMNGVMIGPDSKKNIEALKKADWLVVGEIYPDETSEFWKSPGITPEEMKGIQTTVYRLPCAGFAEKDGSFTNSARWLQWKNAALPPPGDCRLDQAIVAQIFLKVRELYQKEGGKFPDPILKLAWPYGDPHNPSLSEVAKEINGKALADVTDPATKLVTKAGQQLPSFAWLRDDGSTSCGNWIYSGSWTEAGPQLARRGTEDPSGLGIYPNWAWSWPVNRRVLYNRASCDVEGKPWDPSRRQVWWNESVQKWTGHDVPDFKPDSNPKEHLGPFIMNPEGVGRLFMPIGAVADGPFPEHYEPIESPVANLLHPNQSNNPVVEKLKTPLDKYGTVAEGFNIICTTYRLTEHYHYWTKNNPANVELVPEPFVEVPAELADEVGIRGGEKVKVTSARGEIIAKAMVTRRIKPMMIDGKKTYQIGIPIHWGYRGIAEDEGRTAHTPTNLLSPTVVDPNAFTPEFKGFLVKLERV
;
A
#
# COMPACT_ATOMS: atom_id res chain seq x y z
N MET A 1 -4.23 -2.17 -6.88
CA MET A 1 -4.08 -2.72 -8.23
C MET A 1 -4.27 -1.61 -9.23
N THR A 2 -3.40 -1.55 -10.23
CA THR A 2 -3.59 -0.69 -11.40
C THR A 2 -4.74 -1.20 -12.28
N ASN A 3 -4.97 -2.52 -12.28
CA ASN A 3 -5.99 -3.20 -13.09
C ASN A 3 -7.06 -3.84 -12.18
N GLY A 4 -7.85 -4.77 -12.72
CA GLY A 4 -8.90 -5.51 -12.00
C GLY A 4 -8.66 -7.02 -11.93
N TRP A 5 -9.44 -7.73 -11.10
CA TRP A 5 -9.32 -9.18 -10.93
C TRP A 5 -9.50 -9.96 -12.23
N ILE A 6 -10.56 -9.63 -12.99
CA ILE A 6 -10.92 -10.34 -14.21
C ILE A 6 -9.91 -10.07 -15.32
N ASP A 7 -9.32 -8.87 -15.33
CA ASP A 7 -8.34 -8.45 -16.33
C ASP A 7 -7.06 -9.31 -16.32
N ILE A 8 -6.75 -9.99 -15.20
CA ILE A 8 -5.63 -10.95 -15.13
C ILE A 8 -5.76 -12.03 -16.21
N LYS A 9 -6.98 -12.41 -16.62
CA LYS A 9 -7.20 -13.41 -17.68
C LYS A 9 -6.60 -13.01 -19.03
N ASN A 10 -6.33 -11.71 -19.24
CA ASN A 10 -5.82 -11.14 -20.50
C ASN A 10 -4.29 -11.14 -20.58
N THR A 11 -3.59 -11.59 -19.53
CA THR A 11 -2.12 -11.57 -19.47
C THR A 11 -1.48 -12.67 -20.32
N ASP A 12 -0.24 -12.46 -20.74
CA ASP A 12 0.59 -13.48 -21.43
C ASP A 12 1.71 -14.02 -20.51
N MET A 13 2.01 -13.31 -19.42
CA MET A 13 3.09 -13.62 -18.48
C MET A 13 2.75 -13.13 -17.08
N MET A 14 2.95 -13.98 -16.07
CA MET A 14 2.72 -13.65 -14.67
C MET A 14 4.00 -13.87 -13.88
N LEU A 15 4.39 -12.84 -13.13
CA LEU A 15 5.30 -12.98 -12.00
C LEU A 15 4.48 -12.84 -10.72
N ILE A 16 4.41 -13.91 -9.95
CA ILE A 16 3.80 -13.92 -8.63
C ILE A 16 4.92 -13.98 -7.61
N GLU A 17 5.19 -12.86 -6.96
CA GLU A 17 6.27 -12.69 -6.01
C GLU A 17 5.77 -11.76 -4.89
N GLY A 18 6.15 -12.04 -3.65
CA GLY A 18 5.60 -11.31 -2.50
C GLY A 18 4.10 -11.58 -2.25
N GLY A 19 3.55 -12.68 -2.76
CA GLY A 19 2.14 -13.05 -2.59
C GLY A 19 1.83 -14.51 -2.87
N ASN A 20 0.74 -15.02 -2.30
CA ASN A 20 0.27 -16.41 -2.46
C ASN A 20 -1.24 -16.42 -2.80
N PRO A 21 -1.63 -15.97 -4.02
CA PRO A 21 -3.02 -15.71 -4.36
C PRO A 21 -3.91 -16.96 -4.41
N ALA A 22 -3.36 -18.17 -4.63
CA ALA A 22 -4.16 -19.39 -4.55
C ALA A 22 -4.72 -19.64 -3.14
N GLU A 23 -4.07 -19.10 -2.11
CA GLU A 23 -4.50 -19.24 -0.71
C GLU A 23 -5.19 -17.98 -0.20
N ASN A 24 -4.61 -16.82 -0.49
CA ASN A 24 -5.06 -15.55 0.10
C ASN A 24 -6.15 -14.86 -0.73
N HIS A 25 -6.29 -15.23 -2.00
CA HIS A 25 -7.24 -14.63 -2.96
C HIS A 25 -7.82 -15.69 -3.91
N PRO A 26 -8.28 -16.86 -3.44
CA PRO A 26 -8.56 -18.03 -4.28
C PRO A 26 -9.57 -17.75 -5.40
N CYS A 27 -10.64 -17.00 -5.10
CA CYS A 27 -11.64 -16.61 -6.10
C CYS A 27 -11.07 -15.68 -7.18
N GLY A 28 -10.16 -14.77 -6.80
CA GLY A 28 -9.46 -13.90 -7.76
C GLY A 28 -8.43 -14.68 -8.59
N PHE A 29 -7.78 -15.67 -7.98
CA PHE A 29 -6.77 -16.51 -8.62
C PHE A 29 -7.33 -17.37 -9.78
N LYS A 30 -8.64 -17.61 -9.80
CA LYS A 30 -9.34 -18.18 -10.98
C LYS A 30 -8.85 -17.55 -12.29
N TRP A 31 -8.72 -16.23 -12.36
CA TRP A 31 -8.38 -15.52 -13.59
C TRP A 31 -6.93 -15.71 -14.04
N ALA A 32 -6.02 -15.99 -13.11
CA ALA A 32 -4.66 -16.42 -13.45
C ALA A 32 -4.67 -17.79 -14.14
N ILE A 33 -5.52 -18.71 -13.65
CA ILE A 33 -5.70 -20.03 -14.28
C ILE A 33 -6.38 -19.92 -15.65
N GLU A 34 -7.37 -19.03 -15.80
CA GLU A 34 -7.98 -18.75 -17.12
C GLU A 34 -6.96 -18.22 -18.13
N ALA A 35 -6.03 -17.35 -17.70
CA ALA A 35 -4.94 -16.89 -18.57
C ALA A 35 -4.05 -18.07 -19.02
N LYS A 36 -3.68 -18.97 -18.10
CA LYS A 36 -2.90 -20.18 -18.44
C LYS A 36 -3.64 -21.05 -19.46
N ARG A 37 -4.92 -21.33 -19.22
CA ARG A 37 -5.74 -22.24 -20.04
C ARG A 37 -6.05 -21.70 -21.43
N ASN A 38 -6.45 -20.43 -21.51
CA ASN A 38 -7.02 -19.88 -22.74
C ASN A 38 -6.02 -19.03 -23.53
N ARG A 39 -4.92 -18.57 -22.90
CA ARG A 39 -3.89 -17.75 -23.55
C ARG A 39 -2.49 -18.38 -23.54
N ASN A 40 -2.34 -19.57 -22.94
CA ASN A 40 -1.04 -20.19 -22.69
C ASN A 40 -0.09 -19.24 -21.91
N ALA A 41 -0.66 -18.40 -21.04
CA ALA A 41 0.13 -17.50 -20.21
C ALA A 41 1.06 -18.32 -19.30
N LYS A 42 2.30 -17.86 -19.14
CA LYS A 42 3.26 -18.50 -18.24
C LYS A 42 3.21 -17.87 -16.85
N MET A 43 3.44 -18.68 -15.82
CA MET A 43 3.39 -18.28 -14.43
C MET A 43 4.70 -18.64 -13.73
N ILE A 44 5.42 -17.62 -13.28
CA ILE A 44 6.59 -17.75 -12.42
C ILE A 44 6.14 -17.43 -10.99
N VAL A 45 6.43 -18.30 -10.04
CA VAL A 45 6.22 -18.06 -8.61
C VAL A 45 7.58 -17.96 -7.93
N VAL A 46 7.82 -16.86 -7.24
CA VAL A 46 9.03 -16.63 -6.45
C VAL A 46 8.60 -16.46 -4.99
N ASP A 47 8.89 -17.47 -4.17
CA ASP A 47 8.42 -17.56 -2.79
C ASP A 47 9.40 -18.40 -1.98
N PRO A 48 9.74 -18.05 -0.72
CA PRO A 48 10.60 -18.86 0.15
C PRO A 48 10.08 -20.29 0.37
N ARG A 49 8.83 -20.57 -0.01
CA ARG A 49 8.16 -21.85 0.16
C ARG A 49 7.51 -22.31 -1.15
N PHE A 50 7.44 -23.61 -1.34
CA PHE A 50 6.58 -24.20 -2.35
C PHE A 50 5.12 -24.18 -1.85
N THR A 51 4.38 -23.15 -2.26
CA THR A 51 2.99 -22.89 -1.84
C THR A 51 1.96 -23.57 -2.74
N ARG A 52 0.66 -23.46 -2.41
CA ARG A 52 -0.43 -23.90 -3.31
C ARG A 52 -0.45 -23.11 -4.63
N THR A 53 0.05 -21.87 -4.64
CA THR A 53 0.26 -21.12 -5.90
C THR A 53 1.42 -21.72 -6.69
N ALA A 54 2.54 -22.04 -6.05
CA ALA A 54 3.71 -22.66 -6.71
C ALA A 54 3.35 -24.00 -7.36
N ALA A 55 2.44 -24.78 -6.77
CA ALA A 55 1.99 -26.07 -7.28
C ALA A 55 1.38 -26.03 -8.69
N VAL A 56 0.92 -24.86 -9.15
CA VAL A 56 0.34 -24.66 -10.49
C VAL A 56 1.17 -23.72 -11.37
N ALA A 57 2.36 -23.35 -10.93
CA ALA A 57 3.29 -22.50 -11.67
C ALA A 57 3.99 -23.29 -12.78
N ASP A 58 4.48 -22.57 -13.81
CA ASP A 58 5.39 -23.15 -14.80
C ASP A 58 6.84 -23.17 -14.28
N LEU A 59 7.17 -22.26 -13.37
CA LEU A 59 8.47 -22.17 -12.69
C LEU A 59 8.28 -21.69 -11.26
N HIS A 60 8.85 -22.42 -10.30
CA HIS A 60 8.99 -21.97 -8.91
C HIS A 60 10.47 -21.70 -8.61
N LEU A 61 10.74 -20.57 -7.96
CA LEU A 61 12.05 -20.22 -7.43
C LEU A 61 11.92 -20.04 -5.91
N GLN A 62 12.75 -20.75 -5.15
CA GLN A 62 12.85 -20.51 -3.72
C GLN A 62 13.78 -19.32 -3.48
N ILE A 63 13.26 -18.27 -2.85
CA ILE A 63 14.02 -17.05 -2.54
C ILE A 63 14.30 -16.94 -1.04
N ARG A 64 15.44 -16.37 -0.65
CA ARG A 64 15.66 -15.93 0.73
C ARG A 64 14.75 -14.75 1.03
N THR A 65 13.99 -14.83 2.10
CA THR A 65 13.13 -13.74 2.54
C THR A 65 13.91 -12.43 2.73
N GLY A 66 13.35 -11.32 2.23
CA GLY A 66 13.95 -9.99 2.36
C GLY A 66 15.02 -9.66 1.32
N THR A 67 15.07 -10.40 0.21
CA THR A 67 16.07 -10.23 -0.87
C THR A 67 15.45 -9.92 -2.24
N ASP A 68 14.17 -9.61 -2.25
CA ASP A 68 13.34 -9.38 -3.43
C ASP A 68 13.90 -8.25 -4.32
N ILE A 69 14.47 -7.19 -3.71
CA ILE A 69 15.13 -6.10 -4.45
C ILE A 69 16.30 -6.64 -5.29
N ALA A 70 17.07 -7.59 -4.77
CA ALA A 70 18.19 -8.17 -5.51
C ALA A 70 17.70 -8.99 -6.71
N PHE A 71 16.68 -9.83 -6.53
CA PHE A 71 16.07 -10.60 -7.61
C PHE A 71 15.46 -9.70 -8.70
N LEU A 72 14.59 -8.76 -8.30
CA LEU A 72 13.94 -7.83 -9.23
C LEU A 72 14.96 -6.88 -9.89
N GLY A 73 15.99 -6.44 -9.16
CA GLY A 73 17.09 -5.64 -9.68
C GLY A 73 17.90 -6.40 -10.73
N GLY A 74 18.12 -7.70 -10.53
CA GLY A 74 18.66 -8.60 -11.54
C GLY A 74 17.78 -8.66 -12.80
N LEU A 75 16.45 -8.75 -12.66
CA LEU A 75 15.53 -8.72 -13.80
C LEU A 75 15.59 -7.39 -14.57
N VAL A 76 15.70 -6.26 -13.85
CA VAL A 76 15.90 -4.93 -14.44
C VAL A 76 17.20 -4.89 -15.25
N ARG A 77 18.31 -5.35 -14.66
CA ARG A 77 19.61 -5.46 -15.34
C ARG A 77 19.51 -6.33 -16.59
N PHE A 78 18.92 -7.52 -16.47
CA PHE A 78 18.76 -8.46 -17.58
C PHE A 78 17.94 -7.84 -18.72
N ALA A 79 16.83 -7.17 -18.42
CA ALA A 79 15.99 -6.54 -19.42
C ALA A 79 16.75 -5.45 -20.20
N ILE A 80 17.53 -4.63 -19.51
CA ILE A 80 18.34 -3.56 -20.12
C ILE A 80 19.46 -4.14 -20.99
N GLU A 81 20.26 -5.08 -20.45
CA GLU A 81 21.42 -5.64 -21.16
C GLU A 81 21.04 -6.45 -22.40
N ASN A 82 19.86 -7.09 -22.39
CA ASN A 82 19.39 -7.95 -23.47
C ASN A 82 18.40 -7.24 -24.41
N SER A 83 18.29 -5.90 -24.32
CA SER A 83 17.36 -5.09 -25.12
C SER A 83 15.90 -5.58 -25.06
N ARG A 84 15.48 -6.12 -23.90
CA ARG A 84 14.11 -6.59 -23.63
C ARG A 84 13.27 -5.48 -22.98
N ILE A 85 13.33 -4.27 -23.54
CA ILE A 85 12.61 -3.09 -23.04
C ILE A 85 11.63 -2.57 -24.08
N ALA A 86 10.53 -1.96 -23.64
CA ALA A 86 9.60 -1.24 -24.50
C ALA A 86 10.10 0.20 -24.72
N LYS A 87 11.09 0.39 -25.60
CA LYS A 87 11.82 1.67 -25.76
C LYS A 87 10.90 2.88 -26.00
N ASP A 88 9.93 2.78 -26.91
CA ASP A 88 9.05 3.91 -27.23
C ASP A 88 8.12 4.27 -26.07
N TYR A 89 7.61 3.27 -25.37
CA TYR A 89 6.86 3.47 -24.11
C TYR A 89 7.75 4.15 -23.07
N LEU A 90 8.98 3.65 -22.91
CA LEU A 90 9.93 4.11 -21.90
C LEU A 90 10.27 5.60 -22.07
N VAL A 91 10.60 6.01 -23.29
CA VAL A 91 11.01 7.38 -23.63
C VAL A 91 9.84 8.37 -23.48
N ASN A 92 8.62 7.98 -23.87
CA ASN A 92 7.50 8.91 -23.94
C ASN A 92 6.64 8.93 -22.66
N TYR A 93 6.57 7.83 -21.91
CA TYR A 93 5.64 7.68 -20.78
C TYR A 93 6.31 7.53 -19.44
N THR A 94 7.63 7.60 -19.38
CA THR A 94 8.37 7.61 -18.12
C THR A 94 9.34 8.77 -18.06
N ASN A 95 9.92 9.02 -16.87
CA ASN A 95 10.98 10.00 -16.71
C ASN A 95 12.37 9.52 -17.16
N ALA A 96 12.49 8.42 -17.93
CA ALA A 96 13.76 7.87 -18.40
C ALA A 96 14.68 8.89 -19.08
N ALA A 97 14.10 9.79 -19.87
CA ALA A 97 14.82 10.83 -20.59
C ALA A 97 15.19 12.04 -19.70
N PHE A 98 14.61 12.18 -18.51
CA PHE A 98 14.81 13.38 -17.69
C PHE A 98 16.22 13.41 -17.11
N ILE A 99 16.82 14.60 -17.06
CA ILE A 99 18.17 14.79 -16.55
C ILE A 99 18.10 15.06 -15.04
N ILE A 100 18.88 14.32 -14.25
CA ILE A 100 19.01 14.50 -12.81
C ILE A 100 19.99 15.62 -12.50
N ARG A 101 19.60 16.52 -11.59
CA ARG A 101 20.39 17.66 -11.11
C ARG A 101 21.80 17.24 -10.67
N ASP A 102 22.80 18.06 -10.93
CA ASP A 102 24.16 17.84 -10.44
C ASP A 102 24.23 17.66 -8.92
N GLY A 103 25.23 16.91 -8.47
CA GLY A 103 25.45 16.60 -7.05
C GLY A 103 24.78 15.31 -6.58
N PHE A 104 23.73 14.80 -7.25
CA PHE A 104 23.17 13.48 -6.91
C PHE A 104 24.20 12.36 -7.16
N LYS A 105 24.36 11.46 -6.20
CA LYS A 105 25.24 10.29 -6.28
C LYS A 105 24.47 9.02 -5.96
N LEU A 106 24.79 7.95 -6.68
CA LEU A 106 24.32 6.59 -6.43
C LEU A 106 24.99 6.03 -5.16
N PRO A 107 24.41 4.97 -4.53
CA PRO A 107 24.87 4.43 -3.27
C PRO A 107 25.98 3.41 -3.49
N ASP A 108 27.15 3.87 -3.93
CA ASP A 108 28.30 3.00 -4.21
C ASP A 108 28.83 2.31 -2.93
N ASP A 109 28.66 2.95 -1.77
CA ASP A 109 28.97 2.45 -0.42
C ASP A 109 27.71 2.11 0.39
N GLY A 110 26.56 2.02 -0.27
CA GLY A 110 25.25 1.83 0.37
C GLY A 110 24.60 3.12 0.88
N LEU A 111 25.12 4.31 0.52
CA LEU A 111 24.54 5.59 0.93
C LEU A 111 24.38 6.54 -0.26
N TYR A 112 23.17 7.07 -0.46
CA TYR A 112 22.95 8.11 -1.47
C TYR A 112 23.63 9.44 -1.09
N SER A 113 23.78 10.36 -2.04
CA SER A 113 24.20 11.72 -1.73
C SER A 113 23.27 12.38 -0.70
N GLY A 114 23.86 13.00 0.32
CA GLY A 114 23.15 13.77 1.35
C GLY A 114 22.91 13.03 2.66
N PHE A 115 23.46 11.82 2.85
CA PHE A 115 23.29 11.11 4.13
C PHE A 115 24.01 11.81 5.29
N ASP A 116 23.31 11.96 6.41
CA ASP A 116 23.87 12.38 7.68
C ASP A 116 23.84 11.21 8.69
N PRO A 117 24.99 10.65 9.08
CA PRO A 117 25.05 9.54 10.01
C PRO A 117 24.64 9.91 11.44
N ALA A 118 24.70 11.18 11.84
CA ALA A 118 24.33 11.61 13.18
C ALA A 118 22.81 11.60 13.39
N THR A 119 22.05 12.04 12.36
CA THR A 119 20.59 12.06 12.40
C THR A 119 19.95 10.83 11.77
N GLN A 120 20.70 10.03 11.02
CA GLN A 120 20.20 8.92 10.19
C GLN A 120 19.12 9.39 9.22
N THR A 121 19.39 10.51 8.55
CA THR A 121 18.49 11.10 7.54
C THR A 121 19.28 11.49 6.29
N TYR A 122 18.55 11.83 5.22
CA TYR A 122 19.13 12.37 4.00
C TYR A 122 18.72 13.83 3.80
N ASP A 123 19.67 14.69 3.46
CA ASP A 123 19.38 15.88 2.64
C ASP A 123 19.09 15.43 1.21
N LYS A 124 17.83 15.60 0.81
CA LYS A 124 17.30 15.13 -0.47
C LYS A 124 17.31 16.23 -1.54
N SER A 125 17.97 17.36 -1.28
CA SER A 125 18.04 18.53 -2.18
C SER A 125 18.56 18.21 -3.59
N THR A 126 19.49 17.24 -3.69
CA THR A 126 20.05 16.77 -4.96
C THR A 126 19.18 15.74 -5.66
N TRP A 127 18.19 15.15 -4.98
CA TRP A 127 17.32 14.11 -5.54
C TRP A 127 16.19 14.74 -6.36
N ASN A 128 16.56 15.44 -7.42
CA ASN A 128 15.63 16.23 -8.22
C ASN A 128 16.07 16.32 -9.69
N TYR A 129 15.17 16.76 -10.56
CA TYR A 129 15.49 17.00 -11.96
C TYR A 129 16.30 18.29 -12.12
N ALA A 130 17.12 18.34 -13.17
CA ALA A 130 17.72 19.57 -13.64
C ALA A 130 16.67 20.47 -14.33
N GLU A 131 16.83 21.78 -14.19
CA GLU A 131 15.98 22.78 -14.81
C GLU A 131 16.49 23.16 -16.21
N GLY A 132 15.58 23.47 -17.13
CA GLY A 132 15.90 24.00 -18.46
C GLY A 132 16.27 22.95 -19.50
N GLY A 133 16.91 23.34 -20.61
CA GLY A 133 17.41 22.45 -21.66
C GLY A 133 16.50 22.20 -22.87
N ASP A 134 17.08 21.65 -23.94
CA ASP A 134 16.41 21.36 -25.22
C ASP A 134 16.61 19.88 -25.66
N MET A 135 16.09 19.52 -26.84
CA MET A 135 16.20 18.18 -27.44
C MET A 135 17.65 17.67 -27.63
N SER A 136 18.67 18.53 -27.48
CA SER A 136 20.09 18.20 -27.66
C SER A 136 20.80 17.73 -26.39
N GLY A 137 20.09 17.68 -25.25
CA GLY A 137 20.67 17.25 -23.97
C GLY A 137 21.59 18.28 -23.31
N LYS A 138 21.62 19.54 -23.79
CA LYS A 138 22.29 20.63 -23.08
C LYS A 138 21.37 21.17 -21.99
N ALA A 139 21.75 21.01 -20.72
CA ALA A 139 21.11 21.73 -19.62
C ALA A 139 21.21 23.24 -19.91
N GLY A 140 20.08 23.96 -19.82
CA GLY A 140 20.11 25.41 -19.88
C GLY A 140 20.93 25.93 -18.70
N GLY A 141 21.81 26.91 -18.92
CA GLY A 141 22.67 27.48 -17.89
C GLY A 141 21.84 28.13 -16.77
N GLY A 142 21.41 27.33 -15.80
CA GLY A 142 20.79 27.79 -14.56
C GLY A 142 21.88 28.27 -13.62
N THR A 143 21.78 29.53 -13.20
CA THR A 143 22.64 30.13 -12.17
C THR A 143 22.72 29.23 -10.95
N ALA A 144 23.95 28.83 -10.59
CA ALA A 144 24.22 28.27 -9.28
C ALA A 144 23.78 29.29 -8.22
N VAL A 145 22.68 29.02 -7.53
CA VAL A 145 22.36 29.75 -6.30
C VAL A 145 23.42 29.31 -5.28
N PRO A 146 24.25 30.22 -4.73
CA PRO A 146 25.26 29.84 -3.76
C PRO A 146 24.59 29.24 -2.53
N HIS A 147 25.12 28.11 -2.07
CA HIS A 147 24.73 27.54 -0.78
C HIS A 147 25.34 28.41 0.31
N ALA A 148 24.52 29.18 1.02
CA ALA A 148 24.94 29.75 2.29
C ALA A 148 25.02 28.61 3.31
N GLY A 149 26.23 28.24 3.72
CA GLY A 149 26.41 27.34 4.84
C GLY A 149 25.83 27.97 6.10
N SER A 150 24.78 27.36 6.66
CA SER A 150 24.28 27.74 7.98
C SER A 150 24.55 26.60 8.96
N HIS A 151 25.74 26.63 9.58
CA HIS A 151 25.87 26.15 10.95
C HIS A 151 25.19 27.19 11.84
N GLY A 152 23.96 26.90 12.28
CA GLY A 152 23.20 27.78 13.17
C GLY A 152 21.95 27.09 13.67
N GLN A 153 21.87 26.89 14.98
CA GLN A 153 20.66 26.48 15.69
C GLN A 153 19.63 27.61 15.58
N ASP A 154 18.74 27.56 14.59
CA ASP A 154 17.45 28.25 14.63
C ASP A 154 16.46 27.56 13.68
N ALA A 155 15.34 27.11 14.25
CA ALA A 155 14.31 26.29 13.61
C ALA A 155 13.41 27.11 12.66
N HIS A 156 13.98 27.70 11.61
CA HIS A 156 13.21 28.13 10.44
C HIS A 156 13.10 26.97 9.46
N ALA A 157 11.89 26.46 9.27
CA ALA A 157 11.61 25.32 8.39
C ALA A 157 12.18 25.56 6.99
N ALA A 158 13.15 24.74 6.57
CA ALA A 158 13.69 24.76 5.22
C ALA A 158 12.54 24.64 4.20
N VAL A 159 12.55 25.51 3.17
CA VAL A 159 11.56 25.46 2.10
C VAL A 159 11.63 24.06 1.45
N PRO A 160 10.51 23.30 1.39
CA PRO A 160 10.53 21.97 0.81
C PRO A 160 11.04 22.01 -0.64
N PRO A 161 11.88 21.06 -1.06
CA PRO A 161 12.34 21.02 -2.44
C PRO A 161 11.15 20.87 -3.39
N ALA A 162 11.03 21.81 -4.34
CA ALA A 162 10.01 21.78 -5.39
C ALA A 162 10.57 21.18 -6.69
N LEU A 163 9.70 20.61 -7.51
CA LEU A 163 10.07 20.19 -8.86
C LEU A 163 10.31 21.45 -9.74
N PRO A 164 11.28 21.42 -10.67
CA PRO A 164 11.46 22.52 -11.62
C PRO A 164 10.27 22.59 -12.58
N GLU A 165 9.81 23.79 -12.93
CA GLU A 165 8.66 23.95 -13.84
C GLU A 165 8.97 23.43 -15.25
N ASN A 166 10.19 23.69 -15.75
CA ASN A 166 10.71 23.19 -17.02
C ASN A 166 11.83 22.16 -16.78
N VAL A 167 11.57 20.90 -17.13
CA VAL A 167 12.47 19.77 -16.87
C VAL A 167 13.41 19.52 -18.05
N ALA A 168 14.71 19.39 -17.76
CA ALA A 168 15.72 18.98 -18.73
C ALA A 168 15.57 17.53 -19.14
N TYR A 169 15.81 17.24 -20.43
CA TYR A 169 15.59 15.91 -20.99
C TYR A 169 16.52 15.61 -22.17
N ASP A 170 16.74 14.32 -22.42
CA ASP A 170 17.45 13.77 -23.58
C ASP A 170 16.74 12.50 -24.07
N LEU A 171 16.04 12.59 -25.21
CA LEU A 171 15.29 11.48 -25.80
C LEU A 171 16.20 10.39 -26.40
N THR A 172 17.49 10.68 -26.62
CA THR A 172 18.46 9.67 -27.09
C THR A 172 18.87 8.70 -25.97
N LEU A 173 18.56 9.07 -24.72
CA LEU A 173 18.96 8.37 -23.50
C LEU A 173 20.48 8.24 -23.35
N GLN A 174 21.28 9.10 -23.99
CA GLN A 174 22.75 9.02 -23.94
C GLN A 174 23.38 9.93 -22.89
N HIS A 175 22.68 10.99 -22.48
CA HIS A 175 23.17 11.91 -21.46
C HIS A 175 23.48 11.12 -20.16
N PRO A 176 24.69 11.24 -19.60
CA PRO A 176 25.13 10.37 -18.48
C PRO A 176 24.29 10.56 -17.22
N ARG A 177 23.62 11.72 -17.08
CA ARG A 177 22.71 12.04 -15.98
C ARG A 177 21.23 11.83 -16.30
N CYS A 178 20.88 11.34 -17.49
CA CYS A 178 19.49 10.98 -17.70
C CYS A 178 19.12 9.81 -16.76
N VAL A 179 17.87 9.76 -16.33
CA VAL A 179 17.37 8.73 -15.40
C VAL A 179 17.71 7.33 -15.90
N PHE A 180 17.61 7.08 -17.20
CA PHE A 180 17.92 5.77 -17.78
C PHE A 180 19.38 5.35 -17.57
N GLN A 181 20.36 6.24 -17.78
CA GLN A 181 21.78 5.89 -17.59
C GLN A 181 22.11 5.67 -16.11
N LEU A 182 21.55 6.50 -15.21
CA LEU A 182 21.74 6.29 -13.77
C LEU A 182 21.05 5.02 -13.26
N LEU A 183 19.87 4.68 -13.79
CA LEU A 183 19.18 3.41 -13.52
C LEU A 183 20.03 2.21 -13.98
N ARG A 184 20.59 2.29 -15.19
CA ARG A 184 21.49 1.26 -15.72
C ARG A 184 22.73 1.09 -14.83
N GLN A 185 23.34 2.19 -14.39
CA GLN A 185 24.48 2.15 -13.48
C GLN A 185 24.10 1.54 -12.12
N GLN A 186 22.98 1.98 -11.53
CA GLN A 186 22.47 1.50 -10.25
C GLN A 186 22.32 -0.03 -10.22
N TYR A 187 21.69 -0.59 -11.26
CA TYR A 187 21.40 -2.02 -11.33
C TYR A 187 22.53 -2.87 -11.95
N SER A 188 23.60 -2.26 -12.46
CA SER A 188 24.73 -3.00 -13.05
C SER A 188 25.39 -3.99 -12.08
N ARG A 189 25.36 -3.68 -10.78
CA ARG A 189 25.92 -4.47 -9.68
C ARG A 189 25.14 -5.75 -9.37
N TYR A 190 23.89 -5.86 -9.83
CA TYR A 190 23.01 -7.01 -9.58
C TYR A 190 23.22 -8.10 -10.64
N THR A 191 24.47 -8.56 -10.77
CA THR A 191 24.84 -9.67 -11.68
C THR A 191 24.16 -10.98 -11.26
N PRO A 192 24.00 -11.97 -12.15
CA PRO A 192 23.47 -13.29 -11.78
C PRO A 192 24.19 -13.90 -10.58
N GLU A 193 25.52 -13.78 -10.51
CA GLU A 193 26.33 -14.23 -9.38
C GLU A 193 25.96 -13.50 -8.08
N MET A 194 25.82 -12.17 -8.13
CA MET A 194 25.42 -11.39 -6.96
C MET A 194 23.99 -11.74 -6.51
N VAL A 195 23.08 -11.91 -7.47
CA VAL A 195 21.71 -12.37 -7.20
C VAL A 195 21.73 -13.74 -6.52
N GLU A 196 22.50 -14.70 -7.02
CA GLU A 196 22.64 -16.02 -6.39
C GLU A 196 23.18 -15.92 -4.96
N LYS A 197 24.26 -15.15 -4.75
CA LYS A 197 24.87 -14.99 -3.42
C LYS A 197 23.91 -14.36 -2.40
N ILE A 198 23.13 -13.35 -2.80
CA ILE A 198 22.19 -12.64 -1.92
C ILE A 198 20.92 -13.47 -1.70
N THR A 199 20.30 -13.96 -2.78
CA THR A 199 18.96 -14.55 -2.76
C THR A 199 18.95 -16.06 -2.52
N GLY A 200 20.07 -16.73 -2.81
CA GLY A 200 20.21 -18.18 -2.88
C GLY A 200 19.51 -18.84 -4.06
N ILE A 201 19.00 -18.07 -5.03
CA ILE A 201 18.46 -18.60 -6.29
C ILE A 201 19.64 -18.94 -7.20
N PRO A 202 19.80 -20.21 -7.64
CA PRO A 202 20.89 -20.57 -8.54
C PRO A 202 20.89 -19.76 -9.84
N GLN A 203 22.08 -19.42 -10.36
CA GLN A 203 22.26 -18.58 -11.54
C GLN A 203 21.48 -19.09 -12.76
N ASP A 204 21.48 -20.41 -12.99
CA ASP A 204 20.75 -21.04 -14.09
C ASP A 204 19.23 -20.86 -13.95
N GLN A 205 18.70 -21.00 -12.74
CA GLN A 205 17.29 -20.77 -12.44
C GLN A 205 16.91 -19.30 -12.57
N PHE A 206 17.76 -18.38 -12.09
CA PHE A 206 17.58 -16.95 -12.28
C PHE A 206 17.57 -16.59 -13.77
N HIS A 207 18.54 -17.07 -14.55
CA HIS A 207 18.59 -16.84 -15.99
C HIS A 207 17.34 -17.35 -16.71
N LYS A 208 16.86 -18.55 -16.34
CA LYS A 208 15.62 -19.12 -16.88
C LYS A 208 14.42 -18.23 -16.56
N ALA A 209 14.31 -17.72 -15.34
CA ALA A 209 13.24 -16.82 -14.94
C ALA A 209 13.33 -15.47 -15.67
N ALA A 210 14.53 -14.91 -15.79
CA ALA A 210 14.76 -13.63 -16.44
C ALA A 210 14.45 -13.66 -17.94
N ASP A 211 14.93 -14.69 -18.67
CA ASP A 211 14.58 -14.85 -20.08
C ASP A 211 13.08 -15.11 -20.25
N LEU A 212 12.48 -15.96 -19.41
CA LEU A 212 11.06 -16.27 -19.48
C LEU A 212 10.18 -15.03 -19.22
N PHE A 213 10.40 -14.31 -18.13
CA PHE A 213 9.56 -13.15 -17.78
C PHE A 213 9.71 -12.03 -18.81
N THR A 214 10.94 -11.75 -19.26
CA THR A 214 11.22 -10.70 -20.26
C THR A 214 10.98 -11.14 -21.71
N SER A 215 10.59 -12.41 -21.94
CA SER A 215 10.27 -12.94 -23.27
C SER A 215 9.14 -12.21 -23.98
N ILE A 216 8.27 -11.53 -23.24
CA ILE A 216 7.22 -10.67 -23.80
C ILE A 216 7.75 -9.47 -24.59
N ARG A 217 9.04 -9.14 -24.44
CA ARG A 217 9.75 -8.09 -25.19
C ARG A 217 10.85 -8.63 -26.10
N LYS A 218 10.90 -9.94 -26.34
CA LYS A 218 11.83 -10.52 -27.31
C LYS A 218 11.54 -9.91 -28.68
N ASP A 219 12.60 -9.62 -29.44
CA ASP A 219 12.53 -9.09 -30.80
C ASP A 219 11.71 -7.78 -30.93
N GLY A 220 11.58 -7.02 -29.83
CA GLY A 220 10.83 -5.76 -29.81
C GLY A 220 9.31 -5.91 -29.77
N ASP A 221 8.78 -7.10 -29.44
CA ASP A 221 7.33 -7.35 -29.36
C ASP A 221 6.65 -6.39 -28.37
N THR A 222 5.77 -5.53 -28.88
CA THR A 222 4.95 -4.60 -28.09
C THR A 222 3.54 -5.11 -27.85
N LYS A 223 3.12 -6.23 -28.43
CA LYS A 223 1.77 -6.77 -28.29
C LYS A 223 1.61 -7.54 -26.99
N LYS A 224 2.56 -8.39 -26.62
CA LYS A 224 2.48 -9.19 -25.38
C LYS A 224 2.51 -8.33 -24.12
N VAL A 225 1.90 -8.80 -23.04
CA VAL A 225 1.84 -8.09 -21.75
C VAL A 225 2.10 -9.04 -20.59
N GLY A 226 2.81 -8.53 -19.59
CA GLY A 226 3.05 -9.24 -18.33
C GLY A 226 2.44 -8.51 -17.15
N THR A 227 2.01 -9.26 -16.14
CA THR A 227 1.52 -8.72 -14.86
C THR A 227 2.38 -9.20 -13.71
N ILE A 228 2.59 -8.31 -12.74
CA ILE A 228 3.17 -8.67 -11.44
C ILE A 228 2.06 -8.70 -10.41
N ILE A 229 1.94 -9.81 -9.67
CA ILE A 229 0.92 -10.03 -8.65
C ILE A 229 1.62 -10.19 -7.30
N TYR A 230 1.33 -9.30 -6.35
CA TYR A 230 1.97 -9.29 -5.03
C TYR A 230 1.00 -8.87 -3.92
N SER A 231 1.41 -9.08 -2.67
CA SER A 231 0.71 -8.58 -1.47
C SER A 231 1.71 -8.41 -0.32
N VAL A 232 1.39 -8.94 0.86
CA VAL A 232 2.16 -8.74 2.10
C VAL A 232 3.55 -9.36 2.13
N GLY A 233 3.89 -10.24 1.19
CA GLY A 233 5.24 -10.80 1.09
C GLY A 233 6.29 -9.77 0.73
N TRP A 234 5.91 -8.67 0.03
CA TRP A 234 6.81 -7.54 -0.20
C TRP A 234 6.63 -6.41 0.81
N THR A 235 5.42 -6.16 1.28
CA THR A 235 5.13 -4.94 2.05
C THR A 235 5.60 -4.99 3.51
N GLN A 236 5.83 -6.19 4.06
CA GLN A 236 6.11 -6.38 5.49
C GLN A 236 7.61 -6.60 5.75
N HIS A 237 8.41 -5.67 5.22
CA HIS A 237 9.87 -5.57 5.32
C HIS A 237 10.26 -4.11 5.59
N SER A 238 11.43 -3.89 6.20
CA SER A 238 12.03 -2.55 6.33
C SER A 238 12.41 -1.86 5.01
N SER A 239 12.34 -2.58 3.90
CA SER A 239 12.57 -2.12 2.53
C SER A 239 11.34 -2.36 1.61
N GLY A 240 10.16 -2.56 2.21
CA GLY A 240 8.96 -2.97 1.48
C GLY A 240 8.52 -1.96 0.42
N THR A 241 8.63 -0.66 0.72
CA THR A 241 8.33 0.41 -0.25
C THR A 241 9.26 0.33 -1.47
N GLN A 242 10.55 0.08 -1.25
CA GLN A 242 11.55 0.00 -2.32
C GLN A 242 11.44 -1.30 -3.15
N THR A 243 11.02 -2.40 -2.53
CA THR A 243 10.70 -3.65 -3.24
C THR A 243 9.61 -3.44 -4.30
N ILE A 244 8.51 -2.81 -3.89
CA ILE A 244 7.38 -2.49 -4.78
C ILE A 244 7.82 -1.51 -5.88
N ARG A 245 8.67 -0.53 -5.54
CA ARG A 245 9.23 0.39 -6.53
C ARG A 245 10.06 -0.35 -7.59
N THR A 246 10.85 -1.34 -7.20
CA THR A 246 11.64 -2.15 -8.16
C THR A 246 10.73 -2.88 -9.15
N ALA A 247 9.64 -3.47 -8.66
CA ALA A 247 8.64 -4.11 -9.52
C ALA A 247 7.92 -3.12 -10.46
N ALA A 248 7.60 -1.92 -9.96
CA ALA A 248 7.01 -0.87 -10.78
C ALA A 248 7.98 -0.39 -11.88
N ILE A 249 9.26 -0.21 -11.55
CA ILE A 249 10.33 0.09 -12.52
C ILE A 249 10.39 -0.97 -13.61
N LEU A 250 10.39 -2.25 -13.24
CA LEU A 250 10.40 -3.36 -14.18
C LEU A 250 9.18 -3.33 -15.12
N GLN A 251 7.97 -3.11 -14.58
CA GLN A 251 6.75 -3.02 -15.40
C GLN A 251 6.73 -1.79 -16.32
N LEU A 252 7.36 -0.68 -15.93
CA LEU A 252 7.52 0.51 -16.78
C LEU A 252 8.55 0.26 -17.90
N LEU A 253 9.69 -0.37 -17.59
CA LEU A 253 10.69 -0.78 -18.59
C LEU A 253 10.09 -1.73 -19.63
N LEU A 254 9.22 -2.64 -19.19
CA LEU A 254 8.49 -3.56 -20.05
C LEU A 254 7.24 -2.93 -20.66
N GLY A 255 6.87 -1.67 -20.39
CA GLY A 255 5.68 -1.04 -20.98
C GLY A 255 4.36 -1.81 -20.73
N ASN A 256 4.21 -2.35 -19.52
CA ASN A 256 3.06 -3.16 -19.13
C ASN A 256 1.97 -2.37 -18.38
N VAL A 257 2.29 -1.19 -17.85
CA VAL A 257 1.35 -0.36 -17.07
C VAL A 257 0.30 0.26 -17.99
N GLY A 258 -0.96 0.31 -17.55
CA GLY A 258 -2.08 0.83 -18.34
C GLY A 258 -2.73 -0.16 -19.32
N ARG A 259 -2.16 -1.36 -19.46
CA ARG A 259 -2.58 -2.36 -20.46
C ARG A 259 -3.40 -3.49 -19.85
N ALA A 260 -4.37 -4.01 -20.60
CA ALA A 260 -5.21 -5.14 -20.24
C ALA A 260 -4.34 -6.40 -20.10
N GLY A 261 -4.43 -7.08 -18.96
CA GLY A 261 -3.54 -8.19 -18.59
C GLY A 261 -2.16 -7.77 -18.11
N GLY A 262 -1.89 -6.47 -18.01
CA GLY A 262 -0.61 -5.92 -17.58
C GLY A 262 -0.59 -5.46 -16.12
N GLY A 263 0.08 -4.33 -15.90
CA GLY A 263 0.03 -3.57 -14.66
C GLY A 263 0.71 -4.21 -13.45
N VAL A 264 0.55 -3.55 -12.31
CA VAL A 264 1.00 -4.05 -11.01
C VAL A 264 -0.24 -4.35 -10.16
N ASN A 265 -0.52 -5.63 -9.99
CA ASN A 265 -1.67 -6.14 -9.25
C ASN A 265 -1.30 -6.34 -7.77
N ALA A 266 -1.23 -5.21 -7.05
CA ALA A 266 -1.14 -5.16 -5.59
C ALA A 266 -2.45 -5.67 -4.97
N LEU A 267 -2.49 -6.94 -4.54
CA LEU A 267 -3.68 -7.59 -4.00
C LEU A 267 -3.92 -7.15 -2.56
N ARG A 268 -5.06 -6.47 -2.34
CA ARG A 268 -5.46 -5.94 -1.02
C ARG A 268 -5.96 -7.06 -0.10
N GLY A 269 -5.80 -6.86 1.20
CA GLY A 269 -6.13 -7.83 2.26
C GLY A 269 -7.61 -7.84 2.66
N HIS A 270 -7.99 -7.06 3.68
CA HIS A 270 -9.39 -6.97 4.13
C HIS A 270 -10.33 -6.54 3.01
N ALA A 271 -11.57 -7.05 3.08
CA ALA A 271 -12.61 -6.83 2.06
C ALA A 271 -12.81 -5.34 1.72
N ASN A 272 -12.61 -4.46 2.70
CA ASN A 272 -12.73 -3.01 2.54
C ASN A 272 -11.45 -2.24 2.91
N ILE A 273 -10.25 -2.86 2.93
CA ILE A 273 -9.03 -2.10 3.28
C ILE A 273 -8.78 -0.97 2.27
N GLN A 274 -9.13 -1.17 1.00
CA GLN A 274 -9.08 -0.11 -0.01
C GLN A 274 -9.98 1.05 0.39
N GLY A 275 -11.24 0.78 0.75
CA GLY A 275 -12.17 1.82 1.16
C GLY A 275 -11.81 2.48 2.49
N ALA A 276 -11.24 1.73 3.44
CA ALA A 276 -10.71 2.29 4.68
C ALA A 276 -9.55 3.26 4.40
N THR A 277 -8.62 2.90 3.50
CA THR A 277 -7.56 3.81 3.05
C THR A 277 -8.14 5.03 2.30
N ASP A 278 -9.11 4.81 1.41
CA ASP A 278 -9.77 5.86 0.65
C ASP A 278 -10.45 6.89 1.58
N MET A 279 -10.96 6.44 2.72
CA MET A 279 -11.60 7.23 3.78
C MET A 279 -10.61 7.65 4.89
N ALA A 280 -9.31 7.63 4.63
CA ALA A 280 -8.26 8.05 5.56
C ALA A 280 -8.22 7.28 6.90
N GLY A 281 -8.29 5.94 6.84
CA GLY A 281 -7.94 5.05 7.94
C GLY A 281 -6.45 5.00 8.27
N VAL A 282 -5.70 6.08 8.01
CA VAL A 282 -4.27 6.27 8.28
C VAL A 282 -4.05 7.70 8.77
N PHE A 283 -3.00 7.93 9.56
CA PHE A 283 -2.85 9.16 10.33
C PHE A 283 -2.46 10.40 9.50
N ASP A 284 -1.88 10.21 8.32
CA ASP A 284 -1.26 11.25 7.50
C ASP A 284 -2.11 11.71 6.31
N LEU A 285 -3.34 11.20 6.18
CA LEU A 285 -4.28 11.52 5.12
C LEU A 285 -5.63 12.03 5.65
N LEU A 286 -6.34 12.73 4.78
CA LEU A 286 -7.76 13.03 4.82
C LEU A 286 -8.46 12.28 3.67
N PRO A 287 -9.79 12.07 3.71
CA PRO A 287 -10.52 11.32 2.69
C PRO A 287 -10.19 11.76 1.25
N GLY A 288 -10.02 10.78 0.38
CA GLY A 288 -9.60 11.01 -1.00
C GLY A 288 -8.12 11.33 -1.15
N TYR A 289 -7.27 10.85 -0.24
CA TYR A 289 -5.81 11.01 -0.29
C TYR A 289 -5.34 12.47 -0.22
N LEU A 290 -6.17 13.37 0.32
CA LEU A 290 -5.72 14.71 0.68
C LEU A 290 -4.70 14.58 1.82
N LYS A 291 -3.62 15.37 1.78
CA LYS A 291 -2.63 15.33 2.86
C LYS A 291 -3.23 15.93 4.13
N VAL A 292 -2.94 15.39 5.31
CA VAL A 292 -3.33 16.07 6.56
C VAL A 292 -2.59 17.42 6.71
N PRO A 293 -3.19 18.46 7.32
CA PRO A 293 -2.45 19.66 7.67
C PRO A 293 -1.42 19.39 8.76
N ASN A 294 -0.35 20.18 8.79
CA ASN A 294 0.68 20.14 9.83
C ASN A 294 0.78 21.50 10.54
N PRO A 295 1.53 21.63 11.66
CA PRO A 295 1.60 22.88 12.42
C PRO A 295 2.09 24.11 11.64
N ASN A 296 2.84 23.92 10.55
CA ASN A 296 3.31 25.03 9.71
C ASN A 296 2.22 25.55 8.74
N ASP A 297 1.12 24.82 8.59
CA ASP A 297 -0.04 25.27 7.81
C ASP A 297 -0.93 26.18 8.67
N THR A 298 -0.50 27.41 8.89
CA THR A 298 -1.19 28.38 9.76
C THR A 298 -2.49 28.95 9.17
N SER A 299 -2.80 28.63 7.91
CA SER A 299 -4.03 29.00 7.22
C SER A 299 -4.37 27.98 6.14
N LEU A 300 -5.60 28.05 5.59
CA LEU A 300 -5.97 27.19 4.47
C LEU A 300 -5.11 27.49 3.23
N ASP A 301 -4.76 28.74 2.99
CA ASP A 301 -3.88 29.13 1.87
C ASP A 301 -2.49 28.48 2.00
N ALA A 302 -1.88 28.53 3.19
CA ALA A 302 -0.58 27.89 3.44
C ALA A 302 -0.63 26.38 3.20
N TYR A 303 -1.69 25.73 3.71
CA TYR A 303 -1.96 24.31 3.46
C TYR A 303 -2.09 24.00 1.96
N LEU A 304 -2.96 24.72 1.25
CA LEU A 304 -3.21 24.50 -0.17
C LEU A 304 -1.94 24.73 -1.01
N LYS A 305 -1.16 25.77 -0.70
CA LYS A 305 0.12 26.05 -1.36
C LYS A 305 1.12 24.91 -1.18
N ARG A 306 1.18 24.30 0.02
CA ARG A 306 2.09 23.19 0.31
C ARG A 306 1.71 21.91 -0.42
N ILE A 307 0.42 21.62 -0.53
CA ILE A 307 -0.05 20.31 -0.99
C ILE A 307 -0.47 20.29 -2.46
N THR A 308 -0.68 21.45 -3.09
CA THR A 308 -1.07 21.57 -4.50
C THR A 308 0.17 21.60 -5.38
N PRO A 309 0.54 20.50 -6.05
CA PRO A 309 1.70 20.51 -6.92
C PRO A 309 1.44 21.37 -8.16
N LYS A 310 2.51 21.93 -8.72
CA LYS A 310 2.51 22.56 -10.04
C LYS A 310 2.97 21.57 -11.12
N PRO A 311 2.57 21.74 -12.39
CA PRO A 311 3.14 20.97 -13.49
C PRO A 311 4.67 21.09 -13.55
N SER A 312 5.36 20.00 -13.87
CA SER A 312 6.83 19.93 -13.99
C SER A 312 7.20 19.03 -15.15
N LYS A 313 7.45 19.62 -16.32
CA LYS A 313 7.54 18.85 -17.57
C LYS A 313 8.57 19.46 -18.53
N PRO A 314 9.04 18.72 -19.53
CA PRO A 314 9.67 19.31 -20.70
C PRO A 314 8.78 20.38 -21.35
N GLY A 315 9.38 21.46 -21.83
CA GLY A 315 8.69 22.56 -22.51
C GLY A 315 7.66 22.12 -23.55
N PRO A 316 8.02 21.24 -24.51
CA PRO A 316 7.11 20.78 -25.58
C PRO A 316 5.98 19.84 -25.14
N TRP A 317 6.03 19.28 -23.93
CA TRP A 317 5.05 18.30 -23.46
C TRP A 317 3.84 18.99 -22.83
N GLN A 318 2.80 18.25 -22.51
CA GLN A 318 1.71 18.72 -21.64
C GLN A 318 1.58 17.81 -20.41
N SER A 319 1.12 18.36 -19.29
CA SER A 319 0.86 17.61 -18.07
C SER A 319 -0.48 18.03 -17.49
N MET A 320 -1.32 17.05 -17.20
CA MET A 320 -2.64 17.30 -16.63
C MET A 320 -2.53 17.76 -15.18
N ASN A 321 -1.56 17.19 -14.44
CA ASN A 321 -1.34 17.44 -13.02
C ASN A 321 -2.69 17.56 -12.26
N TYR A 322 -3.47 16.48 -12.20
CA TYR A 322 -4.86 16.58 -11.74
C TYR A 322 -4.99 17.04 -10.29
N TRP A 323 -3.94 16.82 -9.47
CA TRP A 323 -3.80 17.38 -8.13
C TRP A 323 -3.74 18.92 -8.10
N GLY A 324 -3.58 19.61 -9.24
CA GLY A 324 -3.82 21.05 -9.34
C GLY A 324 -5.24 21.47 -8.95
N ASN A 325 -6.20 20.53 -8.89
CA ASN A 325 -7.57 20.75 -8.41
C ASN A 325 -7.73 20.59 -6.88
N THR A 326 -6.64 20.40 -6.13
CA THR A 326 -6.69 20.20 -4.67
C THR A 326 -7.54 21.23 -3.91
N PRO A 327 -7.52 22.54 -4.23
CA PRO A 327 -8.40 23.51 -3.59
C PRO A 327 -9.89 23.12 -3.63
N LYS A 328 -10.37 22.61 -4.78
CA LYS A 328 -11.77 22.19 -4.95
C LYS A 328 -12.11 21.01 -4.06
N PHE A 329 -11.19 20.06 -3.95
CA PHE A 329 -11.36 18.87 -3.13
C PHE A 329 -11.36 19.21 -1.64
N ALA A 330 -10.40 20.03 -1.19
CA ALA A 330 -10.26 20.43 0.20
C ALA A 330 -11.45 21.27 0.69
N VAL A 331 -11.87 22.28 -0.07
CA VAL A 331 -13.02 23.11 0.29
C VAL A 331 -14.30 22.28 0.30
N SER A 332 -14.51 21.41 -0.69
CA SER A 332 -15.70 20.53 -0.71
C SER A 332 -15.72 19.54 0.44
N PHE A 333 -14.56 19.03 0.88
CA PHE A 333 -14.42 18.19 2.05
C PHE A 333 -14.74 18.94 3.35
N LEU A 334 -14.18 20.15 3.53
CA LEU A 334 -14.48 21.01 4.68
C LEU A 334 -15.98 21.38 4.75
N ARG A 335 -16.61 21.63 3.59
CA ARG A 335 -18.05 21.86 3.49
C ARG A 335 -18.88 20.62 3.82
N ALA A 336 -18.38 19.41 3.56
CA ALA A 336 -19.04 18.18 4.01
C ALA A 336 -18.92 18.03 5.54
N MET A 337 -17.72 18.26 6.10
CA MET A 337 -17.44 18.11 7.53
C MET A 337 -18.20 19.11 8.41
N PHE A 338 -18.26 20.39 8.02
CA PHE A 338 -18.74 21.48 8.89
C PHE A 338 -19.96 22.21 8.34
N GLY A 339 -20.44 21.85 7.14
CA GLY A 339 -21.68 22.39 6.57
C GLY A 339 -21.71 23.92 6.57
N PRO A 340 -22.78 24.57 7.09
CA PRO A 340 -22.88 26.02 7.18
C PRO A 340 -21.81 26.71 8.05
N ALA A 341 -21.14 25.97 8.96
CA ALA A 341 -20.10 26.55 9.81
C ALA A 341 -18.77 26.77 9.07
N ALA A 342 -18.56 26.12 7.92
CA ALA A 342 -17.45 26.40 7.02
C ALA A 342 -17.86 27.53 6.06
N SER A 343 -17.32 28.73 6.24
CA SER A 343 -17.54 29.88 5.35
C SER A 343 -16.22 30.43 4.81
N LYS A 344 -16.26 31.31 3.81
CA LYS A 344 -15.03 31.87 3.26
C LYS A 344 -14.28 32.72 4.29
N GLU A 345 -15.02 33.38 5.18
CA GLU A 345 -14.49 34.30 6.20
C GLU A 345 -13.69 33.59 7.29
N ASN A 346 -13.89 32.28 7.49
CA ASN A 346 -13.16 31.47 8.48
C ASN A 346 -12.35 30.34 7.83
N ASP A 347 -11.87 30.55 6.59
CA ASP A 347 -11.09 29.56 5.85
C ASP A 347 -11.78 28.19 5.76
N TRP A 348 -13.11 28.21 5.59
CA TRP A 348 -13.95 27.02 5.53
C TRP A 348 -13.83 26.14 6.78
N ALA A 349 -13.67 26.74 7.96
CA ALA A 349 -13.43 26.06 9.22
C ALA A 349 -12.18 25.15 9.21
N PHE A 350 -11.17 25.48 8.39
CA PHE A 350 -9.92 24.72 8.32
C PHE A 350 -9.24 24.54 9.68
N ASP A 351 -9.29 25.55 10.56
CA ASP A 351 -8.68 25.49 11.89
C ASP A 351 -9.36 24.51 12.86
N TYR A 352 -10.50 23.94 12.50
CA TYR A 352 -11.13 22.85 13.25
C TYR A 352 -10.47 21.49 12.97
N LEU A 353 -9.68 21.36 11.90
CA LEU A 353 -8.94 20.14 11.62
C LEU A 353 -7.72 20.01 12.54
N PRO A 354 -7.44 18.80 13.07
CA PRO A 354 -6.19 18.55 13.79
C PRO A 354 -5.01 18.66 12.83
N LYS A 355 -3.91 19.25 13.31
CA LYS A 355 -2.65 19.41 12.57
C LYS A 355 -1.64 18.37 13.08
N VAL A 356 -1.12 17.53 12.20
CA VAL A 356 -0.21 16.42 12.55
C VAL A 356 1.24 16.91 12.61
N ASP A 357 1.87 16.77 13.77
CA ASP A 357 3.22 17.26 14.08
C ASP A 357 4.29 16.17 14.06
N ARG A 358 3.90 14.89 14.09
CA ARG A 358 4.81 13.74 14.15
C ARG A 358 4.15 12.47 13.59
N ASN A 359 4.91 11.37 13.58
CA ASN A 359 4.41 10.05 13.19
C ASN A 359 3.42 9.49 14.24
N TYR A 360 2.15 9.30 13.85
CA TYR A 360 1.11 8.62 14.65
C TYR A 360 0.67 7.31 13.99
N SER A 361 1.56 6.65 13.25
CA SER A 361 1.29 5.32 12.71
C SER A 361 0.90 4.33 13.81
N TRP A 362 0.25 3.23 13.40
CA TRP A 362 -0.20 2.19 14.30
C TRP A 362 0.86 1.80 15.35
N ILE A 363 2.09 1.57 14.92
CA ILE A 363 3.19 1.17 15.79
C ILE A 363 3.56 2.26 16.82
N GLN A 364 3.50 3.53 16.42
CA GLN A 364 3.74 4.64 17.33
C GLN A 364 2.62 4.79 18.36
N ILE A 365 1.36 4.50 18.01
CA ILE A 365 0.25 4.52 18.98
C ILE A 365 0.53 3.52 20.12
N TRP A 366 0.93 2.30 19.79
CA TRP A 366 1.25 1.26 20.78
C TRP A 366 2.53 1.55 21.57
N ASP A 367 3.59 2.06 20.92
CA ASP A 367 4.81 2.46 21.62
C ASP A 367 4.55 3.58 22.63
N ASN A 368 3.79 4.60 22.23
CA ASN A 368 3.40 5.72 23.09
C ASN A 368 2.47 5.28 24.22
N MET A 369 1.56 4.34 23.98
CA MET A 369 0.75 3.72 25.04
C MET A 369 1.63 2.96 26.04
N TYR A 370 2.60 2.17 25.56
CA TYR A 370 3.56 1.50 26.43
C TYR A 370 4.41 2.49 27.25
N ARG A 371 4.72 3.67 26.70
CA ARG A 371 5.39 4.77 27.43
C ARG A 371 4.45 5.58 28.34
N GLY A 372 3.14 5.35 28.25
CA GLY A 372 2.12 5.98 29.10
C GLY A 372 1.58 7.33 28.61
N SER A 373 1.91 7.77 27.39
CA SER A 373 1.42 9.04 26.81
C SER A 373 0.08 8.90 26.08
N VAL A 374 -0.25 7.71 25.56
CA VAL A 374 -1.59 7.38 25.06
C VAL A 374 -2.39 6.71 26.18
N LYS A 375 -3.53 7.30 26.55
CA LYS A 375 -4.36 6.88 27.69
C LYS A 375 -5.48 5.92 27.36
N GLY A 376 -5.88 5.82 26.11
CA GLY A 376 -6.90 4.87 25.71
C GLY A 376 -6.98 4.68 24.21
N LEU A 377 -7.77 3.69 23.81
CA LEU A 377 -7.86 3.22 22.43
C LEU A 377 -9.29 2.81 22.08
N PHE A 378 -9.71 3.19 20.87
CA PHE A 378 -10.84 2.57 20.19
C PHE A 378 -10.32 1.48 19.25
N ALA A 379 -10.71 0.23 19.49
CA ALA A 379 -10.39 -0.92 18.66
C ALA A 379 -11.68 -1.47 18.04
N PHE A 380 -12.12 -0.87 16.93
CA PHE A 380 -13.31 -1.31 16.19
C PHE A 380 -12.92 -2.22 15.03
N GLY A 381 -13.37 -3.48 15.06
CA GLY A 381 -13.05 -4.48 14.04
C GLY A 381 -11.55 -4.75 13.88
N MET A 382 -10.78 -4.56 14.95
CA MET A 382 -9.32 -4.69 14.95
C MET A 382 -8.84 -5.38 16.23
N ASN A 383 -8.27 -6.57 16.07
CA ASN A 383 -7.61 -7.29 17.15
C ASN A 383 -6.15 -6.83 17.29
N GLY A 384 -5.96 -5.70 17.96
CA GLY A 384 -4.71 -4.98 18.08
C GLY A 384 -3.54 -5.78 18.67
N VAL A 385 -3.80 -6.61 19.70
CA VAL A 385 -2.80 -7.49 20.32
C VAL A 385 -2.20 -8.46 19.29
N MET A 386 -3.03 -8.97 18.39
CA MET A 386 -2.62 -10.00 17.44
C MET A 386 -1.99 -9.44 16.17
N ILE A 387 -2.41 -8.26 15.69
CA ILE A 387 -1.92 -7.68 14.42
C ILE A 387 -0.62 -6.87 14.57
N GLY A 388 -0.29 -6.40 15.77
CA GLY A 388 0.95 -5.67 16.05
C GLY A 388 2.15 -6.60 16.25
N PRO A 389 3.40 -6.15 15.96
CA PRO A 389 4.60 -6.87 16.33
C PRO A 389 4.77 -6.88 17.85
N ASP A 390 5.48 -7.88 18.37
CA ASP A 390 5.69 -8.12 19.80
C ASP A 390 4.38 -8.03 20.58
N SER A 391 3.56 -9.09 20.49
CA SER A 391 2.26 -9.14 21.17
C SER A 391 2.39 -8.93 22.69
N LYS A 392 3.53 -9.29 23.30
CA LYS A 392 3.78 -9.02 24.73
C LYS A 392 3.86 -7.53 24.98
N LYS A 393 4.60 -6.78 24.16
CA LYS A 393 4.63 -5.31 24.26
C LYS A 393 3.24 -4.68 24.11
N ASN A 394 2.41 -5.21 23.21
CA ASN A 394 1.04 -4.72 23.05
C ASN A 394 0.18 -4.99 24.31
N ILE A 395 0.29 -6.17 24.91
CA ILE A 395 -0.39 -6.48 26.18
C ILE A 395 0.09 -5.55 27.30
N GLU A 396 1.40 -5.33 27.44
CA GLU A 396 1.97 -4.42 28.43
C GLU A 396 1.57 -2.95 28.20
N ALA A 397 1.34 -2.56 26.95
CA ALA A 397 0.80 -1.26 26.62
C ALA A 397 -0.65 -1.11 27.13
N LEU A 398 -1.50 -2.11 26.86
CA LEU A 398 -2.90 -2.09 27.33
C LEU A 398 -2.99 -2.07 28.85
N LYS A 399 -2.12 -2.79 29.57
CA LYS A 399 -2.07 -2.74 31.05
C LYS A 399 -1.84 -1.33 31.61
N LYS A 400 -1.26 -0.43 30.82
CA LYS A 400 -0.96 0.97 31.18
C LYS A 400 -2.01 1.97 30.68
N ALA A 401 -2.96 1.54 29.84
CA ALA A 401 -4.05 2.38 29.40
C ALA A 401 -5.06 2.59 30.53
N ASP A 402 -5.68 3.77 30.57
CA ASP A 402 -6.77 4.10 31.48
C ASP A 402 -8.06 3.40 31.01
N TRP A 403 -8.30 3.35 29.71
CA TRP A 403 -9.50 2.75 29.11
C TRP A 403 -9.25 2.13 27.73
N LEU A 404 -10.08 1.15 27.38
CA LEU A 404 -10.12 0.48 26.09
C LEU A 404 -11.59 0.31 25.67
N VAL A 405 -11.94 0.74 24.46
CA VAL A 405 -13.25 0.47 23.86
C VAL A 405 -13.06 -0.47 22.68
N VAL A 406 -13.67 -1.65 22.73
CA VAL A 406 -13.62 -2.65 21.66
C VAL A 406 -14.99 -2.80 21.03
N GLY A 407 -15.08 -2.60 19.72
CA GLY A 407 -16.26 -2.92 18.92
C GLY A 407 -15.97 -4.16 18.07
N GLU A 408 -16.57 -5.29 18.39
CA GLU A 408 -16.35 -6.56 17.66
C GLU A 408 -17.58 -7.47 17.69
N ILE A 409 -17.58 -8.47 16.80
CA ILE A 409 -18.60 -9.52 16.71
C ILE A 409 -18.29 -10.73 17.59
N TYR A 410 -17.04 -10.87 18.07
CA TYR A 410 -16.61 -11.91 19.00
C TYR A 410 -15.70 -11.32 20.09
N PRO A 411 -15.66 -11.91 21.30
CA PRO A 411 -14.55 -11.70 22.22
C PRO A 411 -13.22 -12.07 21.55
N ASP A 412 -12.24 -11.19 21.65
CA ASP A 412 -10.92 -11.36 21.07
C ASP A 412 -9.80 -11.08 22.08
N GLU A 413 -8.55 -11.36 21.69
CA GLU A 413 -7.36 -11.16 22.51
C GLU A 413 -7.19 -9.70 22.96
N THR A 414 -7.66 -8.72 22.18
CA THR A 414 -7.59 -7.31 22.58
C THR A 414 -8.62 -6.98 23.67
N SER A 415 -9.85 -7.46 23.52
CA SER A 415 -10.93 -7.26 24.50
C SER A 415 -10.70 -7.98 25.83
N GLU A 416 -9.91 -9.04 25.82
CA GLU A 416 -9.61 -9.85 27.02
C GLU A 416 -8.10 -9.92 27.33
N PHE A 417 -7.33 -8.87 26.97
CA PHE A 417 -5.88 -8.85 27.14
C PHE A 417 -5.41 -9.12 28.59
N TRP A 418 -6.24 -8.73 29.57
CA TRP A 418 -5.99 -8.94 31.00
C TRP A 418 -6.05 -10.42 31.41
N LYS A 419 -6.53 -11.31 30.54
CA LYS A 419 -6.49 -12.78 30.67
C LYS A 419 -5.39 -13.43 29.81
N SER A 420 -4.48 -12.65 29.22
CA SER A 420 -3.42 -13.21 28.39
C SER A 420 -2.65 -14.31 29.15
N PRO A 421 -2.28 -15.42 28.49
CA PRO A 421 -1.48 -16.48 29.09
C PRO A 421 -0.23 -15.92 29.77
N GLY A 422 0.06 -16.43 30.97
CA GLY A 422 1.17 -15.97 31.81
C GLY A 422 0.81 -14.87 32.81
N ILE A 423 -0.35 -14.22 32.68
CA ILE A 423 -0.85 -13.30 33.72
C ILE A 423 -1.43 -14.12 34.88
N THR A 424 -0.85 -13.94 36.07
CA THR A 424 -1.33 -14.59 37.30
C THR A 424 -2.61 -13.93 37.82
N PRO A 425 -3.42 -14.63 38.64
CA PRO A 425 -4.59 -14.02 39.28
C PRO A 425 -4.29 -12.77 40.10
N GLU A 426 -3.08 -12.66 40.65
CA GLU A 426 -2.66 -11.48 41.42
C GLU A 426 -2.29 -10.31 40.50
N GLU A 427 -1.52 -10.55 39.44
CA GLU A 427 -1.22 -9.53 38.43
C GLU A 427 -2.50 -9.02 37.78
N MET A 428 -3.47 -9.91 37.49
CA MET A 428 -4.75 -9.55 36.91
C MET A 428 -5.51 -8.52 37.76
N LYS A 429 -5.53 -8.67 39.09
CA LYS A 429 -6.15 -7.69 40.01
C LYS A 429 -5.45 -6.33 39.98
N GLY A 430 -4.17 -6.32 39.64
CA GLY A 430 -3.37 -5.10 39.52
C GLY A 430 -3.65 -4.29 38.26
N ILE A 431 -4.28 -4.88 37.23
CA ILE A 431 -4.57 -4.20 35.96
C ILE A 431 -5.76 -3.23 36.15
N GLN A 432 -5.52 -1.93 35.91
CA GLN A 432 -6.51 -0.87 36.17
C GLN A 432 -7.28 -0.40 34.93
N THR A 433 -6.98 -0.95 33.75
CA THR A 433 -7.59 -0.53 32.48
C THR A 433 -9.08 -0.85 32.45
N THR A 434 -9.92 0.17 32.25
CA THR A 434 -11.36 -0.04 32.09
C THR A 434 -11.68 -0.48 30.66
N VAL A 435 -12.28 -1.67 30.51
CA VAL A 435 -12.61 -2.23 29.19
C VAL A 435 -14.12 -2.15 28.91
N TYR A 436 -14.49 -1.50 27.81
CA TYR A 436 -15.85 -1.48 27.27
C TYR A 436 -15.90 -2.37 26.02
N ARG A 437 -16.63 -3.49 26.10
CA ARG A 437 -16.87 -4.37 24.95
C ARG A 437 -18.25 -4.13 24.37
N LEU A 438 -18.30 -3.65 23.14
CA LEU A 438 -19.51 -3.24 22.44
C LEU A 438 -19.83 -4.26 21.33
N PRO A 439 -20.97 -4.98 21.39
CA PRO A 439 -21.30 -5.99 20.41
C PRO A 439 -21.73 -5.36 19.08
N CYS A 440 -20.91 -5.55 18.04
CA CYS A 440 -21.16 -5.01 16.70
C CYS A 440 -21.96 -5.98 15.81
N ALA A 441 -22.61 -5.46 14.79
CA ALA A 441 -23.26 -6.24 13.74
C ALA A 441 -22.25 -6.75 12.69
N GLY A 442 -22.40 -8.01 12.30
CA GLY A 442 -21.63 -8.68 11.26
C GLY A 442 -21.91 -8.14 9.84
N PHE A 443 -21.14 -8.63 8.86
CA PHE A 443 -21.28 -8.14 7.48
C PHE A 443 -22.63 -8.49 6.84
N ALA A 444 -23.23 -9.63 7.21
CA ALA A 444 -24.52 -10.07 6.69
C ALA A 444 -25.71 -9.35 7.34
N GLU A 445 -25.47 -8.58 8.41
CA GLU A 445 -26.51 -7.98 9.25
C GLU A 445 -26.74 -6.49 8.96
N LYS A 446 -26.00 -5.95 7.99
CA LYS A 446 -26.03 -4.54 7.62
C LYS A 446 -25.99 -4.37 6.11
N ASP A 447 -26.60 -3.31 5.60
CA ASP A 447 -26.39 -2.85 4.24
C ASP A 447 -25.07 -2.06 4.13
N GLY A 448 -24.88 -1.28 3.07
CA GLY A 448 -23.70 -0.43 2.88
C GLY A 448 -22.77 -0.90 1.77
N SER A 449 -21.64 -0.22 1.63
CA SER A 449 -20.65 -0.49 0.58
C SER A 449 -19.32 -1.00 1.12
N PHE A 450 -18.62 -1.76 0.29
CA PHE A 450 -17.20 -2.06 0.47
C PHE A 450 -16.47 -1.89 -0.86
N THR A 451 -15.18 -1.59 -0.79
CA THR A 451 -14.32 -1.35 -1.94
C THR A 451 -13.28 -2.44 -2.05
N ASN A 452 -13.36 -3.23 -3.12
CA ASN A 452 -12.45 -4.34 -3.32
C ASN A 452 -11.07 -3.87 -3.84
N SER A 453 -10.14 -4.82 -4.01
CA SER A 453 -8.78 -4.55 -4.52
C SER A 453 -8.74 -3.86 -5.90
N ALA A 454 -9.80 -4.03 -6.71
CA ALA A 454 -9.94 -3.46 -8.05
C ALA A 454 -10.62 -2.08 -8.04
N ARG A 455 -10.79 -1.46 -6.85
CA ARG A 455 -11.44 -0.16 -6.62
C ARG A 455 -12.96 -0.18 -6.86
N TRP A 456 -13.58 -1.35 -6.96
CA TRP A 456 -15.03 -1.45 -7.14
C TRP A 456 -15.72 -1.24 -5.79
N LEU A 457 -16.43 -0.12 -5.66
CA LEU A 457 -17.42 0.13 -4.61
C LEU A 457 -18.65 -0.71 -4.93
N GLN A 458 -18.97 -1.65 -4.06
CA GLN A 458 -20.09 -2.56 -4.23
C GLN A 458 -21.07 -2.41 -3.08
N TRP A 459 -22.34 -2.12 -3.39
CA TRP A 459 -23.41 -2.14 -2.39
C TRP A 459 -23.79 -3.58 -2.04
N LYS A 460 -24.08 -3.81 -0.76
CA LYS A 460 -24.77 -5.00 -0.26
C LYS A 460 -25.96 -4.58 0.60
N ASN A 461 -26.94 -5.47 0.69
CA ASN A 461 -28.09 -5.31 1.58
C ASN A 461 -27.93 -6.22 2.79
N ALA A 462 -28.56 -5.86 3.90
CA ALA A 462 -28.68 -6.75 5.05
C ALA A 462 -29.44 -8.03 4.64
N ALA A 463 -28.91 -9.18 5.06
CA ALA A 463 -29.50 -10.50 4.82
C ALA A 463 -30.16 -11.06 6.10
N LEU A 464 -29.69 -10.65 7.28
CA LEU A 464 -30.19 -11.09 8.59
C LEU A 464 -30.32 -9.87 9.53
N PRO A 465 -31.14 -9.91 10.58
CA PRO A 465 -31.07 -8.94 11.67
C PRO A 465 -29.82 -9.19 12.54
N PRO A 466 -29.27 -8.16 13.22
CA PRO A 466 -28.21 -8.36 14.22
C PRO A 466 -28.66 -9.32 15.34
N PRO A 467 -27.78 -10.21 15.85
CA PRO A 467 -28.12 -11.15 16.90
C PRO A 467 -28.14 -10.49 18.29
N GLY A 468 -29.10 -10.88 19.14
CA GLY A 468 -29.22 -10.35 20.50
C GLY A 468 -29.29 -8.83 20.53
N ASP A 469 -28.45 -8.20 21.35
CA ASP A 469 -28.35 -6.73 21.47
C ASP A 469 -27.23 -6.13 20.61
N CYS A 470 -26.73 -6.86 19.60
CA CYS A 470 -25.73 -6.33 18.68
C CYS A 470 -26.27 -5.12 17.93
N ARG A 471 -25.40 -4.14 17.68
CA ARG A 471 -25.76 -2.89 17.00
C ARG A 471 -24.89 -2.61 15.80
N LEU A 472 -25.44 -1.87 14.84
CA LEU A 472 -24.70 -1.38 13.69
C LEU A 472 -23.58 -0.43 14.15
N ASP A 473 -22.39 -0.50 13.53
CA ASP A 473 -21.23 0.30 13.95
C ASP A 473 -21.55 1.80 13.95
N GLN A 474 -22.27 2.27 12.94
CA GLN A 474 -22.65 3.68 12.84
C GLN A 474 -23.59 4.12 13.96
N ALA A 475 -24.45 3.25 14.48
CA ALA A 475 -25.33 3.57 15.60
C ALA A 475 -24.53 3.68 16.91
N ILE A 476 -23.55 2.78 17.10
CA ILE A 476 -22.66 2.82 18.26
C ILE A 476 -21.83 4.10 18.25
N VAL A 477 -21.18 4.40 17.12
CA VAL A 477 -20.35 5.61 16.95
C VAL A 477 -21.20 6.88 17.08
N ALA A 478 -22.39 6.92 16.49
CA ALA A 478 -23.32 8.03 16.61
C ALA A 478 -23.70 8.29 18.08
N GLN A 479 -24.05 7.24 18.83
CA GLN A 479 -24.40 7.39 20.24
C GLN A 479 -23.24 7.96 21.07
N ILE A 480 -22.01 7.47 20.86
CA ILE A 480 -20.83 7.97 21.55
C ILE A 480 -20.61 9.45 21.21
N PHE A 481 -20.59 9.79 19.91
CA PHE A 481 -20.38 11.16 19.45
C PHE A 481 -21.45 12.13 19.99
N LEU A 482 -22.73 11.77 19.90
CA LEU A 482 -23.83 12.60 20.36
C LEU A 482 -23.78 12.85 21.86
N LYS A 483 -23.34 11.86 22.65
CA LYS A 483 -23.14 12.03 24.10
C LYS A 483 -21.95 12.91 24.42
N VAL A 484 -20.83 12.76 23.72
CA VAL A 484 -19.69 13.69 23.85
C VAL A 484 -20.13 15.11 23.51
N ARG A 485 -20.84 15.29 22.39
CA ARG A 485 -21.37 16.60 21.97
C ARG A 485 -22.31 17.21 23.01
N GLU A 486 -23.22 16.41 23.59
CA GLU A 486 -24.11 16.84 24.67
C GLU A 486 -23.33 17.31 25.91
N LEU A 487 -22.27 16.60 26.31
CA LEU A 487 -21.41 17.00 27.42
C LEU A 487 -20.71 18.33 27.15
N TYR A 488 -20.11 18.50 25.97
CA TYR A 488 -19.48 19.76 25.57
C TYR A 488 -20.46 20.94 25.50
N GLN A 489 -21.72 20.68 25.14
CA GLN A 489 -22.78 21.72 25.16
C GLN A 489 -23.13 22.16 26.58
N LYS A 490 -23.17 21.22 27.55
CA LYS A 490 -23.57 21.50 28.93
C LYS A 490 -22.43 22.03 29.79
N GLU A 491 -21.24 21.47 29.62
CA GLU A 491 -20.11 21.64 30.53
C GLU A 491 -18.99 22.49 29.92
N GLY A 492 -19.05 22.77 28.61
CA GLY A 492 -17.93 23.37 27.89
C GLY A 492 -16.75 22.41 27.77
N GLY A 493 -15.54 22.95 27.66
CA GLY A 493 -14.32 22.15 27.55
C GLY A 493 -13.23 22.85 26.75
N LYS A 494 -12.11 22.16 26.53
CA LYS A 494 -11.04 22.66 25.67
C LYS A 494 -11.48 22.60 24.22
N PHE A 495 -11.46 23.75 23.54
CA PHE A 495 -11.73 23.89 22.10
C PHE A 495 -13.00 23.14 21.63
N PRO A 496 -14.20 23.55 22.10
CA PRO A 496 -15.46 22.84 21.85
C PRO A 496 -15.93 22.92 20.39
N ASP A 497 -15.56 23.98 19.68
CA ASP A 497 -16.05 24.31 18.35
C ASP A 497 -16.03 23.15 17.33
N PRO A 498 -14.91 22.44 17.08
CA PRO A 498 -14.90 21.32 16.13
C PRO A 498 -15.91 20.22 16.46
N ILE A 499 -16.25 20.02 17.73
CA ILE A 499 -17.23 19.02 18.17
C ILE A 499 -18.66 19.55 17.98
N LEU A 500 -18.90 20.80 18.36
CA LEU A 500 -20.22 21.42 18.30
C LEU A 500 -20.63 21.83 16.89
N LYS A 501 -19.67 22.10 16.01
CA LYS A 501 -19.88 22.59 14.63
C LYS A 501 -19.74 21.50 13.57
N LEU A 502 -19.33 20.28 13.94
CA LEU A 502 -19.36 19.14 13.01
C LEU A 502 -20.79 18.92 12.51
N ALA A 503 -20.95 18.87 11.19
CA ALA A 503 -22.24 18.62 10.55
C ALA A 503 -22.72 17.21 10.90
N TRP A 504 -24.01 17.09 11.23
CA TRP A 504 -24.65 15.80 11.50
C TRP A 504 -26.08 15.75 10.92
N PRO A 505 -26.24 15.93 9.59
CA PRO A 505 -27.53 16.22 8.96
C PRO A 505 -28.29 14.93 8.57
N TYR A 506 -28.30 13.92 9.44
CA TYR A 506 -28.92 12.63 9.16
C TYR A 506 -30.38 12.62 9.61
N GLY A 507 -31.26 11.97 8.83
CA GLY A 507 -32.68 11.86 9.15
C GLY A 507 -32.93 11.21 10.52
N ASP A 508 -32.18 10.15 10.84
CA ASP A 508 -32.02 9.64 12.20
C ASP A 508 -30.58 9.92 12.68
N PRO A 509 -30.36 10.90 13.57
CA PRO A 509 -29.02 11.23 14.05
C PRO A 509 -28.40 10.12 14.91
N HIS A 510 -29.21 9.24 15.53
CA HIS A 510 -28.72 8.15 16.38
C HIS A 510 -28.38 6.89 15.60
N ASN A 511 -28.86 6.77 14.36
CA ASN A 511 -28.56 5.65 13.47
C ASN A 511 -28.53 6.13 12.00
N PRO A 512 -27.48 6.88 11.60
CA PRO A 512 -27.38 7.39 10.24
C PRO A 512 -27.51 6.28 9.19
N SER A 513 -28.39 6.45 8.19
CA SER A 513 -28.48 5.43 7.15
C SER A 513 -27.21 5.43 6.30
N LEU A 514 -26.70 4.26 5.95
CA LEU A 514 -25.50 4.16 5.11
C LEU A 514 -25.73 4.71 3.69
N SER A 515 -26.98 4.86 3.27
CA SER A 515 -27.36 5.51 2.02
C SER A 515 -27.19 7.04 2.05
N GLU A 516 -27.50 7.68 3.17
CA GLU A 516 -27.26 9.12 3.37
C GLU A 516 -25.75 9.38 3.45
N VAL A 517 -25.02 8.56 4.19
CA VAL A 517 -23.56 8.63 4.27
C VAL A 517 -22.92 8.45 2.89
N ALA A 518 -23.37 7.48 2.09
CA ALA A 518 -22.85 7.29 0.73
C ALA A 518 -23.11 8.49 -0.19
N LYS A 519 -24.28 9.16 -0.07
CA LYS A 519 -24.61 10.39 -0.82
C LYS A 519 -23.75 11.57 -0.37
N GLU A 520 -23.50 11.72 0.93
CA GLU A 520 -22.60 12.74 1.49
C GLU A 520 -21.17 12.55 0.97
N ILE A 521 -20.68 11.30 0.96
CA ILE A 521 -19.37 10.95 0.43
C ILE A 521 -19.28 11.25 -1.07
N ASN A 522 -20.30 10.92 -1.87
CA ASN A 522 -20.37 11.28 -3.29
C ASN A 522 -20.33 12.81 -3.51
N GLY A 523 -21.07 13.53 -2.67
CA GLY A 523 -21.20 14.97 -2.72
C GLY A 523 -22.41 15.50 -3.49
N LYS A 524 -22.75 16.75 -3.21
CA LYS A 524 -23.91 17.48 -3.74
C LYS A 524 -23.57 18.95 -4.01
N ALA A 525 -24.38 19.58 -4.85
CA ALA A 525 -24.35 21.02 -5.07
C ALA A 525 -25.07 21.74 -3.92
N LEU A 526 -24.44 22.76 -3.34
CA LEU A 526 -25.01 23.64 -2.30
C LEU A 526 -25.60 24.93 -2.88
N ALA A 527 -25.18 25.28 -4.10
CA ALA A 527 -25.77 26.29 -4.96
C ALA A 527 -25.87 25.73 -6.38
N ASP A 528 -26.50 26.44 -7.31
CA ASP A 528 -26.48 26.04 -8.72
C ASP A 528 -25.03 26.03 -9.25
N VAL A 529 -24.57 24.87 -9.71
CA VAL A 529 -23.23 24.70 -10.28
C VAL A 529 -23.35 24.42 -11.77
N THR A 530 -22.66 25.22 -12.58
CA THR A 530 -22.61 25.02 -14.04
C THR A 530 -21.29 24.34 -14.42
N ASP A 531 -21.36 23.30 -15.24
CA ASP A 531 -20.17 22.72 -15.85
C ASP A 531 -19.66 23.63 -16.98
N PRO A 532 -18.39 24.08 -16.93
CA PRO A 532 -17.88 25.04 -17.88
C PRO A 532 -17.83 24.50 -19.32
N ALA A 533 -17.67 23.19 -19.49
CA ALA A 533 -17.50 22.53 -20.79
C ALA A 533 -18.84 22.24 -21.49
N THR A 534 -19.82 21.71 -20.76
CA THR A 534 -21.12 21.26 -21.30
C THR A 534 -22.25 22.27 -21.11
N LYS A 535 -22.05 23.29 -20.25
CA LYS A 535 -23.08 24.26 -19.80
C LYS A 535 -24.25 23.64 -19.07
N LEU A 536 -24.18 22.34 -18.73
CA LEU A 536 -25.17 21.68 -17.89
C LEU A 536 -25.12 22.26 -16.47
N VAL A 537 -26.29 22.31 -15.83
CA VAL A 537 -26.44 22.85 -14.46
C VAL A 537 -26.88 21.73 -13.52
N THR A 538 -26.12 21.54 -12.45
CA THR A 538 -26.56 20.78 -11.28
C THR A 538 -27.16 21.77 -10.28
N LYS A 539 -28.43 21.60 -9.95
CA LYS A 539 -29.17 22.52 -9.08
C LYS A 539 -28.81 22.33 -7.62
N ALA A 540 -28.98 23.37 -6.82
CA ALA A 540 -28.81 23.29 -5.37
C ALA A 540 -29.60 22.11 -4.78
N GLY A 541 -28.95 21.30 -3.95
CA GLY A 541 -29.50 20.09 -3.33
C GLY A 541 -29.29 18.79 -4.12
N GLN A 542 -28.95 18.85 -5.42
CA GLN A 542 -28.74 17.66 -6.24
C GLN A 542 -27.35 17.03 -6.04
N GLN A 543 -27.27 15.70 -6.17
CA GLN A 543 -26.03 14.95 -6.16
C GLN A 543 -25.12 15.33 -7.34
N LEU A 544 -23.81 15.44 -7.06
CA LEU A 544 -22.83 15.71 -8.10
C LEU A 544 -22.61 14.47 -8.99
N PRO A 545 -22.49 14.66 -10.32
CA PRO A 545 -22.27 13.54 -11.24
C PRO A 545 -20.82 13.04 -11.27
N SER A 546 -19.84 13.88 -10.91
CA SER A 546 -18.43 13.50 -10.77
C SER A 546 -17.62 14.59 -10.07
N PHE A 547 -16.38 14.28 -9.70
CA PHE A 547 -15.45 15.25 -9.09
C PHE A 547 -15.08 16.45 -9.98
N ALA A 548 -15.31 16.38 -11.30
CA ALA A 548 -15.06 17.51 -12.21
C ALA A 548 -15.98 18.72 -11.90
N TRP A 549 -17.07 18.48 -11.17
CA TRP A 549 -18.05 19.49 -10.78
C TRP A 549 -17.73 20.17 -9.45
N LEU A 550 -16.74 19.67 -8.71
CA LEU A 550 -16.34 20.28 -7.44
C LEU A 550 -15.81 21.70 -7.67
N ARG A 551 -16.03 22.57 -6.68
CA ARG A 551 -15.65 23.98 -6.65
C ARG A 551 -14.92 24.30 -5.35
N ASP A 552 -14.14 25.38 -5.38
CA ASP A 552 -13.36 25.90 -4.25
C ASP A 552 -13.98 27.16 -3.62
N ASP A 553 -15.20 27.51 -4.03
CA ASP A 553 -15.98 28.67 -3.57
C ASP A 553 -17.06 28.30 -2.53
N GLY A 554 -17.09 27.05 -2.08
CA GLY A 554 -18.07 26.54 -1.12
C GLY A 554 -19.44 26.18 -1.70
N SER A 555 -19.62 26.26 -3.02
CA SER A 555 -20.86 25.87 -3.71
C SER A 555 -21.05 24.36 -3.83
N THR A 556 -20.07 23.55 -3.44
CA THR A 556 -20.14 22.07 -3.42
C THR A 556 -19.73 21.50 -2.06
N SER A 557 -20.33 20.38 -1.67
CA SER A 557 -19.89 19.54 -0.55
C SER A 557 -19.61 18.13 -1.04
N CYS A 558 -18.52 17.50 -0.60
CA CYS A 558 -18.17 16.13 -0.97
C CYS A 558 -17.27 15.50 0.09
N GLY A 559 -17.74 14.43 0.74
CA GLY A 559 -16.99 13.75 1.80
C GLY A 559 -15.75 13.00 1.29
N ASN A 560 -15.74 12.57 0.02
CA ASN A 560 -14.57 11.98 -0.61
C ASN A 560 -14.58 12.19 -2.13
N TRP A 561 -13.70 13.05 -2.64
CA TRP A 561 -13.72 13.46 -4.04
C TRP A 561 -13.56 12.29 -5.02
N ILE A 562 -12.75 11.27 -4.71
CA ILE A 562 -12.59 10.12 -5.62
C ILE A 562 -13.85 9.28 -5.74
N TYR A 563 -14.81 9.40 -4.81
CA TYR A 563 -16.09 8.69 -4.83
C TYR A 563 -17.22 9.51 -5.45
N SER A 564 -16.96 10.76 -5.84
CA SER A 564 -17.93 11.56 -6.57
C SER A 564 -18.23 10.95 -7.94
N GLY A 565 -19.50 10.62 -8.16
CA GLY A 565 -20.00 9.80 -9.27
C GLY A 565 -20.49 8.40 -8.86
N SER A 566 -20.28 7.99 -7.60
CA SER A 566 -20.76 6.69 -7.09
C SER A 566 -22.25 6.67 -6.75
N TRP A 567 -22.84 7.82 -6.42
CA TRP A 567 -24.27 8.00 -6.15
C TRP A 567 -24.76 9.35 -6.70
N THR A 568 -25.34 9.32 -7.90
CA THR A 568 -25.77 10.52 -8.64
C THR A 568 -27.29 10.65 -8.63
N GLU A 569 -27.83 11.68 -9.30
CA GLU A 569 -29.27 11.79 -9.55
C GLU A 569 -29.84 10.62 -10.37
N ALA A 570 -29.00 9.90 -11.11
CA ALA A 570 -29.38 8.67 -11.80
C ALA A 570 -29.48 7.45 -10.85
N GLY A 571 -29.18 7.63 -9.56
CA GLY A 571 -29.23 6.60 -8.53
C GLY A 571 -27.86 6.03 -8.11
N PRO A 572 -27.86 4.99 -7.25
CA PRO A 572 -26.66 4.39 -6.68
C PRO A 572 -25.89 3.56 -7.73
N GLN A 573 -24.87 4.16 -8.36
CA GLN A 573 -24.04 3.50 -9.37
C GLN A 573 -23.32 2.27 -8.80
N LEU A 574 -22.93 2.36 -7.54
CA LEU A 574 -22.28 1.30 -6.76
C LEU A 574 -23.20 0.09 -6.47
N ALA A 575 -24.51 0.19 -6.72
CA ALA A 575 -25.48 -0.90 -6.61
C ALA A 575 -25.85 -1.56 -7.95
N ARG A 576 -25.29 -1.11 -9.08
CA ARG A 576 -25.58 -1.69 -10.40
C ARG A 576 -25.11 -3.14 -10.49
N ARG A 577 -25.84 -3.96 -11.26
CA ARG A 577 -25.61 -5.42 -11.40
C ARG A 577 -25.58 -5.89 -12.86
N GLY A 578 -25.34 -4.98 -13.81
CA GLY A 578 -25.22 -5.32 -15.23
C GLY A 578 -23.98 -6.18 -15.50
N THR A 579 -24.13 -7.26 -16.25
CA THR A 579 -23.09 -8.25 -16.55
C THR A 579 -22.64 -8.21 -18.01
N GLU A 580 -23.04 -7.20 -18.76
CA GLU A 580 -22.60 -6.96 -20.11
C GLU A 580 -21.12 -6.56 -20.16
N ASP A 581 -20.37 -7.18 -21.08
CA ASP A 581 -18.97 -6.87 -21.38
C ASP A 581 -18.74 -6.99 -22.88
N PRO A 582 -19.12 -5.97 -23.68
CA PRO A 582 -19.00 -6.02 -25.14
C PRO A 582 -17.55 -6.11 -25.61
N SER A 583 -16.57 -5.86 -24.73
CA SER A 583 -15.14 -5.96 -25.04
C SER A 583 -14.60 -7.38 -24.95
N GLY A 584 -15.23 -8.24 -24.15
CA GLY A 584 -14.69 -9.54 -23.75
C GLY A 584 -13.47 -9.47 -22.82
N LEU A 585 -12.98 -8.28 -22.45
CA LEU A 585 -11.79 -8.07 -21.63
C LEU A 585 -12.08 -8.14 -20.12
N GLY A 586 -13.34 -8.25 -19.70
CA GLY A 586 -13.75 -8.32 -18.30
C GLY A 586 -13.97 -6.95 -17.64
N ILE A 587 -14.38 -5.93 -18.41
CA ILE A 587 -14.57 -4.56 -17.92
C ILE A 587 -15.83 -4.43 -17.07
N TYR A 588 -16.95 -5.00 -17.51
CA TYR A 588 -18.26 -4.94 -16.87
C TYR A 588 -18.63 -3.53 -16.35
N PRO A 589 -18.77 -2.53 -17.24
CA PRO A 589 -18.91 -1.12 -16.85
C PRO A 589 -20.16 -0.84 -16.02
N ASN A 590 -21.17 -1.70 -16.08
CA ASN A 590 -22.43 -1.60 -15.34
C ASN A 590 -22.53 -2.58 -14.17
N TRP A 591 -21.45 -3.28 -13.81
CA TRP A 591 -21.34 -3.97 -12.53
C TRP A 591 -20.71 -3.04 -11.51
N ALA A 592 -21.46 -2.68 -10.47
CA ALA A 592 -21.04 -1.78 -9.41
C ALA A 592 -20.47 -0.45 -9.97
N TRP A 593 -19.56 0.20 -9.23
CA TRP A 593 -18.87 1.39 -9.71
C TRP A 593 -17.42 1.41 -9.22
N SER A 594 -16.47 1.75 -10.10
CA SER A 594 -15.05 1.78 -9.76
C SER A 594 -14.54 3.21 -9.65
N TRP A 595 -13.87 3.59 -8.56
CA TRP A 595 -13.19 4.89 -8.55
C TRP A 595 -11.86 4.81 -9.30
N PRO A 596 -11.40 5.88 -9.98
CA PRO A 596 -12.13 7.12 -10.23
C PRO A 596 -13.08 7.00 -11.44
N VAL A 597 -14.28 7.59 -11.33
CA VAL A 597 -15.27 7.77 -12.43
C VAL A 597 -15.46 6.55 -13.35
N ASN A 598 -15.59 5.38 -12.73
CA ASN A 598 -15.82 4.08 -13.36
C ASN A 598 -14.67 3.53 -14.23
N ARG A 599 -13.48 4.12 -14.18
CA ARG A 599 -12.26 3.64 -14.87
C ARG A 599 -11.80 2.30 -14.28
N ARG A 600 -11.81 1.24 -15.09
CA ARG A 600 -11.50 -0.12 -14.62
C ARG A 600 -10.00 -0.41 -14.65
N VAL A 601 -9.28 0.10 -15.63
CA VAL A 601 -7.81 0.04 -15.71
C VAL A 601 -7.23 1.45 -15.61
N LEU A 602 -6.42 1.70 -14.57
CA LEU A 602 -5.71 2.97 -14.41
C LEU A 602 -4.65 3.13 -15.48
N TYR A 603 -4.37 4.38 -15.86
CA TYR A 603 -3.35 4.78 -16.82
C TYR A 603 -3.60 4.22 -18.22
N ASN A 604 -4.85 3.89 -18.57
CA ASN A 604 -5.18 3.20 -19.82
C ASN A 604 -4.83 4.01 -21.09
N ARG A 605 -4.56 5.32 -21.00
CA ARG A 605 -3.90 6.08 -22.08
C ARG A 605 -2.57 5.45 -22.51
N ALA A 606 -1.80 4.87 -21.59
CA ALA A 606 -0.53 4.21 -21.89
C ALA A 606 -0.69 2.88 -22.65
N SER A 607 -1.93 2.40 -22.86
CA SER A 607 -2.23 1.27 -23.75
C SER A 607 -2.13 1.60 -25.25
N CYS A 608 -1.96 2.88 -25.57
CA CYS A 608 -1.73 3.38 -26.92
C CYS A 608 -0.35 4.04 -27.05
N ASP A 609 0.13 4.14 -28.27
CA ASP A 609 1.30 4.93 -28.64
C ASP A 609 1.02 6.46 -28.61
N VAL A 610 2.02 7.25 -28.99
CA VAL A 610 1.94 8.73 -28.98
C VAL A 610 0.93 9.28 -29.98
N GLU A 611 0.57 8.51 -31.02
CA GLU A 611 -0.46 8.87 -32.01
C GLU A 611 -1.86 8.42 -31.57
N GLY A 612 -1.96 7.68 -30.47
CA GLY A 612 -3.22 7.17 -29.92
C GLY A 612 -3.71 5.88 -30.55
N LYS A 613 -2.80 5.13 -31.19
CA LYS A 613 -3.06 3.78 -31.69
C LYS A 613 -2.75 2.74 -30.61
N PRO A 614 -3.63 1.75 -30.36
CA PRO A 614 -3.36 0.69 -29.40
C PRO A 614 -2.09 -0.10 -29.75
N TRP A 615 -1.23 -0.38 -28.76
CA TRP A 615 -0.07 -1.26 -28.93
C TRP A 615 -0.47 -2.68 -29.35
N ASP A 616 -1.64 -3.12 -28.90
CA ASP A 616 -2.27 -4.37 -29.30
C ASP A 616 -3.74 -4.12 -29.67
N PRO A 617 -4.07 -4.02 -30.98
CA PRO A 617 -5.43 -3.80 -31.44
C PRO A 617 -6.43 -4.88 -30.98
N SER A 618 -5.97 -6.11 -30.69
CA SER A 618 -6.83 -7.22 -30.23
C SER A 618 -7.28 -7.09 -28.77
N ARG A 619 -6.59 -6.25 -27.98
CA ARG A 619 -6.89 -5.95 -26.57
C ARG A 619 -7.00 -4.45 -26.31
N ARG A 620 -7.47 -3.69 -27.30
CA ARG A 620 -7.62 -2.23 -27.16
C ARG A 620 -8.62 -1.91 -26.04
N GLN A 621 -8.23 -1.03 -25.12
CA GLN A 621 -9.12 -0.54 -24.06
C GLN A 621 -9.66 0.83 -24.39
N VAL A 622 -8.78 1.72 -24.85
CA VAL A 622 -9.07 3.07 -25.31
C VAL A 622 -8.27 3.34 -26.58
N TRP A 623 -8.67 4.32 -27.37
CA TRP A 623 -7.95 4.79 -28.55
C TRP A 623 -8.38 6.22 -28.90
N TRP A 624 -7.54 6.93 -29.65
CA TRP A 624 -7.93 8.19 -30.27
C TRP A 624 -8.85 7.93 -31.46
N ASN A 625 -10.06 8.48 -31.44
CA ASN A 625 -10.99 8.39 -32.56
C ASN A 625 -11.00 9.70 -33.35
N GLU A 626 -10.32 9.68 -34.50
CA GLU A 626 -10.22 10.84 -35.40
C GLU A 626 -11.58 11.33 -35.88
N SER A 627 -12.59 10.48 -36.06
CA SER A 627 -13.88 10.92 -36.60
C SER A 627 -14.68 11.80 -35.63
N VAL A 628 -14.43 11.67 -34.32
CA VAL A 628 -15.11 12.45 -33.28
C VAL A 628 -14.14 13.31 -32.45
N GLN A 629 -12.86 13.33 -32.82
CA GLN A 629 -11.78 14.07 -32.16
C GLN A 629 -11.75 13.87 -30.63
N LYS A 630 -11.91 12.61 -30.19
CA LYS A 630 -11.90 12.24 -28.77
C LYS A 630 -11.28 10.87 -28.52
N TRP A 631 -10.71 10.70 -27.32
CA TRP A 631 -10.45 9.40 -26.73
C TRP A 631 -11.76 8.69 -26.43
N THR A 632 -11.91 7.49 -26.98
CA THR A 632 -13.04 6.60 -26.73
C THR A 632 -12.51 5.20 -26.42
N GLY A 633 -13.38 4.27 -26.04
CA GLY A 633 -12.92 2.99 -25.54
C GLY A 633 -14.00 2.03 -25.13
N HIS A 634 -13.56 0.80 -24.86
CA HIS A 634 -14.29 -0.19 -24.09
C HIS A 634 -14.21 0.08 -22.58
N ASP A 635 -13.17 0.78 -22.11
CA ASP A 635 -13.06 1.33 -20.76
C ASP A 635 -13.16 2.87 -20.80
N VAL A 636 -13.43 3.49 -19.66
CA VAL A 636 -13.43 4.96 -19.53
C VAL A 636 -11.98 5.47 -19.64
N PRO A 637 -11.67 6.45 -20.51
CA PRO A 637 -10.32 7.01 -20.58
C PRO A 637 -9.86 7.58 -19.23
N ASP A 638 -8.74 7.08 -18.73
CA ASP A 638 -7.98 7.67 -17.61
C ASP A 638 -7.13 8.84 -18.10
N PHE A 639 -7.81 9.80 -18.74
CA PHE A 639 -7.21 10.84 -19.53
C PHE A 639 -8.20 11.97 -19.81
N LYS A 640 -7.70 13.11 -20.33
CA LYS A 640 -8.55 14.18 -20.85
C LYS A 640 -9.13 13.74 -22.21
N PRO A 641 -10.46 13.53 -22.35
CA PRO A 641 -11.02 12.90 -23.54
C PRO A 641 -10.83 13.67 -24.84
N ASP A 642 -10.72 14.99 -24.79
CA ASP A 642 -10.56 15.90 -25.93
C ASP A 642 -9.10 16.34 -26.16
N SER A 643 -8.12 15.77 -25.43
CA SER A 643 -6.70 16.08 -25.67
C SER A 643 -6.20 15.38 -26.93
N ASN A 644 -5.81 16.16 -27.93
CA ASN A 644 -5.27 15.66 -29.19
C ASN A 644 -3.91 14.97 -28.94
N PRO A 645 -3.64 13.77 -29.50
CA PRO A 645 -2.37 13.07 -29.29
C PRO A 645 -1.11 13.92 -29.59
N LYS A 646 -1.21 14.91 -30.50
CA LYS A 646 -0.13 15.86 -30.85
C LYS A 646 0.27 16.78 -29.68
N GLU A 647 -0.56 16.94 -28.67
CA GLU A 647 -0.27 17.76 -27.49
C GLU A 647 0.76 17.10 -26.55
N HIS A 648 1.06 15.81 -26.75
CA HIS A 648 1.97 15.04 -25.89
C HIS A 648 1.62 15.18 -24.40
N LEU A 649 0.32 15.05 -24.10
CA LEU A 649 -0.18 15.01 -22.73
C LEU A 649 0.14 13.63 -22.13
N GLY A 650 0.90 13.61 -21.04
CA GLY A 650 1.38 12.36 -20.44
C GLY A 650 0.29 11.47 -19.81
N PRO A 651 0.37 10.13 -19.92
CA PRO A 651 -0.68 9.20 -19.48
C PRO A 651 -0.87 9.09 -17.95
N PHE A 652 0.07 9.58 -17.15
CA PHE A 652 0.02 9.49 -15.68
C PHE A 652 -0.51 10.81 -15.10
N ILE A 653 -1.82 11.02 -15.25
CA ILE A 653 -2.47 12.33 -15.04
C ILE A 653 -2.34 12.90 -13.61
N MET A 654 -2.06 12.04 -12.62
CA MET A 654 -1.88 12.45 -11.22
C MET A 654 -0.46 12.95 -10.93
N ASN A 655 0.51 12.63 -11.80
CA ASN A 655 1.88 13.08 -11.61
C ASN A 655 2.05 14.50 -12.19
N PRO A 656 2.74 15.41 -11.48
CA PRO A 656 3.12 16.73 -11.99
C PRO A 656 3.77 16.71 -13.37
N GLU A 657 4.52 15.64 -13.66
CA GLU A 657 5.25 15.45 -14.91
C GLU A 657 4.45 14.74 -16.01
N GLY A 658 3.28 14.19 -15.68
CA GLY A 658 2.47 13.41 -16.61
C GLY A 658 3.03 12.02 -16.95
N VAL A 659 4.18 11.63 -16.37
CA VAL A 659 4.89 10.37 -16.70
C VAL A 659 5.09 9.45 -15.49
N GLY A 660 5.35 8.17 -15.74
CA GLY A 660 5.74 7.19 -14.73
C GLY A 660 7.17 7.42 -14.23
N ARG A 661 7.41 7.19 -12.93
CA ARG A 661 8.69 7.53 -12.28
C ARG A 661 9.57 6.30 -12.06
N LEU A 662 10.68 6.21 -12.80
CA LEU A 662 11.79 5.29 -12.53
C LEU A 662 12.66 5.81 -11.38
N PHE A 663 12.97 7.11 -11.43
CA PHE A 663 13.59 7.88 -10.35
C PHE A 663 12.52 8.68 -9.57
N MET A 664 12.57 8.71 -8.24
CA MET A 664 11.67 9.54 -7.42
C MET A 664 12.30 10.87 -7.03
N PRO A 665 11.81 12.00 -7.58
CA PRO A 665 12.33 13.32 -7.22
C PRO A 665 11.77 13.79 -5.85
N ILE A 666 12.22 14.98 -5.43
CA ILE A 666 11.74 15.76 -4.28
C ILE A 666 11.71 15.00 -2.96
N GLY A 667 12.57 13.98 -2.84
CA GLY A 667 12.68 13.21 -1.61
C GLY A 667 11.38 12.50 -1.19
N ALA A 668 10.55 12.13 -2.17
CA ALA A 668 9.25 11.48 -1.96
C ALA A 668 9.33 10.11 -1.27
N VAL A 669 10.53 9.57 -1.10
CA VAL A 669 10.86 8.38 -0.30
C VAL A 669 12.01 8.70 0.66
N ALA A 670 12.07 7.99 1.77
CA ALA A 670 13.02 8.19 2.86
C ALA A 670 14.42 7.69 2.51
N ASP A 671 14.51 6.58 1.78
CA ASP A 671 15.65 5.66 1.72
C ASP A 671 16.29 5.55 0.31
N GLY A 672 15.97 6.49 -0.59
CA GLY A 672 16.67 6.66 -1.86
C GLY A 672 15.76 6.71 -3.09
N PRO A 673 16.10 7.50 -4.12
CA PRO A 673 15.23 7.71 -5.28
C PRO A 673 15.24 6.54 -6.29
N PHE A 674 16.24 5.65 -6.20
CA PHE A 674 16.20 4.30 -6.75
C PHE A 674 16.18 3.27 -5.61
N PRO A 675 15.56 2.10 -5.81
CA PRO A 675 15.67 0.99 -4.87
C PRO A 675 17.11 0.48 -4.74
N GLU A 676 17.48 0.11 -3.51
CA GLU A 676 18.77 -0.47 -3.14
C GLU A 676 18.54 -1.64 -2.17
N HIS A 677 19.31 -2.72 -2.30
CA HIS A 677 19.20 -3.86 -1.41
C HIS A 677 19.85 -3.55 -0.06
N TYR A 678 19.08 -3.76 1.00
CA TYR A 678 19.56 -3.81 2.38
C TYR A 678 18.99 -5.05 3.06
N GLU A 679 19.77 -5.61 3.98
CA GLU A 679 19.36 -6.76 4.76
C GLU A 679 18.26 -6.39 5.78
N PRO A 680 17.32 -7.32 6.08
CA PRO A 680 16.43 -7.20 7.25
C PRO A 680 17.23 -6.93 8.53
N ILE A 681 16.58 -6.32 9.53
CA ILE A 681 17.29 -5.95 10.77
C ILE A 681 17.89 -7.17 11.46
N GLU A 682 17.19 -8.29 11.39
CA GLU A 682 17.72 -9.59 11.79
C GLU A 682 18.00 -10.42 10.53
N SER A 683 19.27 -10.49 10.14
CA SER A 683 19.72 -11.25 8.97
C SER A 683 20.87 -12.20 9.34
N PRO A 684 20.93 -13.42 8.75
CA PRO A 684 22.00 -14.37 9.04
C PRO A 684 23.34 -13.98 8.41
N VAL A 685 23.34 -12.96 7.53
CA VAL A 685 24.51 -12.48 6.79
C VAL A 685 24.56 -10.95 6.78
N ALA A 686 25.75 -10.39 6.57
CA ALA A 686 25.91 -8.98 6.26
C ALA A 686 25.53 -8.71 4.78
N ASN A 687 25.26 -7.46 4.44
CA ASN A 687 24.98 -7.08 3.05
C ASN A 687 26.23 -7.22 2.18
N LEU A 688 26.13 -8.01 1.11
CA LEU A 688 27.26 -8.30 0.23
C LEU A 688 27.61 -7.16 -0.73
N LEU A 689 26.63 -6.29 -1.04
CA LEU A 689 26.89 -5.12 -1.87
C LEU A 689 27.61 -4.05 -1.05
N HIS A 690 27.17 -3.83 0.20
CA HIS A 690 27.68 -2.79 1.09
C HIS A 690 27.90 -3.33 2.51
N PRO A 691 29.01 -4.05 2.79
CA PRO A 691 29.22 -4.69 4.09
C PRO A 691 29.18 -3.71 5.28
N ASN A 692 29.61 -2.47 5.06
CA ASN A 692 29.62 -1.41 6.08
C ASN A 692 28.24 -0.77 6.31
N GLN A 693 27.25 -1.02 5.44
CA GLN A 693 25.88 -0.52 5.55
C GLN A 693 24.89 -1.67 5.30
N SER A 694 24.84 -2.60 6.26
CA SER A 694 24.07 -3.84 6.06
C SER A 694 22.56 -3.62 6.01
N ASN A 695 22.01 -2.85 6.95
CA ASN A 695 20.58 -2.55 7.01
C ASN A 695 20.27 -1.21 6.34
N ASN A 696 19.00 -0.96 6.05
CA ASN A 696 18.54 0.31 5.51
C ASN A 696 18.97 1.46 6.45
N PRO A 697 19.71 2.48 5.97
CA PRO A 697 20.35 3.49 6.81
C PRO A 697 19.37 4.40 7.56
N VAL A 698 18.10 4.44 7.13
CA VAL A 698 17.05 5.28 7.73
C VAL A 698 15.89 4.47 8.30
N VAL A 699 16.06 3.15 8.45
CA VAL A 699 15.06 2.26 9.07
C VAL A 699 14.75 2.67 10.51
N GLU A 700 13.48 2.63 10.89
CA GLU A 700 13.07 2.94 12.25
C GLU A 700 13.02 1.65 13.10
N LYS A 701 13.83 1.64 14.17
CA LYS A 701 13.82 0.65 15.25
C LYS A 701 13.30 1.29 16.52
N LEU A 702 12.30 0.68 17.15
CA LEU A 702 11.86 1.09 18.48
C LEU A 702 12.96 0.78 19.54
N LYS A 703 12.91 1.47 20.69
CA LYS A 703 14.03 1.50 21.65
C LYS A 703 13.60 1.42 23.13
N THR A 704 12.42 0.88 23.42
CA THR A 704 11.97 0.57 24.78
C THR A 704 12.67 -0.68 25.33
N PRO A 705 12.59 -0.98 26.64
CA PRO A 705 13.16 -2.21 27.20
C PRO A 705 12.63 -3.52 26.62
N LEU A 706 11.47 -3.50 25.95
CA LEU A 706 10.90 -4.68 25.27
C LEU A 706 11.36 -4.79 23.80
N ASP A 707 11.91 -3.73 23.21
CA ASP A 707 12.37 -3.73 21.83
C ASP A 707 13.73 -4.42 21.70
N LYS A 708 13.67 -5.74 21.55
CA LYS A 708 14.84 -6.61 21.42
C LYS A 708 15.00 -7.04 19.98
N TYR A 709 16.26 -7.20 19.55
CA TYR A 709 16.64 -7.64 18.22
C TYR A 709 17.72 -8.74 18.35
N GLY A 710 17.45 -9.92 17.78
CA GLY A 710 18.31 -11.09 17.89
C GLY A 710 19.45 -11.08 16.89
N THR A 711 20.59 -11.63 17.31
CA THR A 711 21.80 -11.74 16.49
C THR A 711 22.22 -13.19 16.26
N VAL A 712 23.00 -13.42 15.21
CA VAL A 712 23.61 -14.74 14.94
C VAL A 712 24.55 -15.15 16.08
N ALA A 713 25.24 -14.21 16.71
CA ALA A 713 26.14 -14.46 17.84
C ALA A 713 25.40 -15.01 19.08
N GLU A 714 24.13 -14.63 19.26
CA GLU A 714 23.25 -15.18 20.30
C GLU A 714 22.62 -16.52 19.90
N GLY A 715 22.92 -17.03 18.70
CA GLY A 715 22.43 -18.29 18.16
C GLY A 715 21.10 -18.18 17.39
N PHE A 716 20.57 -16.98 17.16
CA PHE A 716 19.41 -16.81 16.26
C PHE A 716 19.91 -16.85 14.82
N ASN A 717 19.84 -18.02 14.17
CA ASN A 717 20.44 -18.25 12.85
C ASN A 717 19.48 -18.88 11.83
N ILE A 718 18.23 -19.16 12.21
CA ILE A 718 17.19 -19.64 11.31
C ILE A 718 16.31 -18.45 10.92
N ILE A 719 16.09 -18.25 9.62
CA ILE A 719 15.17 -17.21 9.14
C ILE A 719 13.74 -17.68 9.40
N CYS A 720 12.91 -16.83 9.97
CA CYS A 720 11.50 -17.08 10.17
C CYS A 720 10.66 -16.12 9.32
N THR A 721 9.64 -16.68 8.68
CA THR A 721 8.60 -15.92 7.99
C THR A 721 7.21 -16.28 8.49
N THR A 722 6.32 -15.28 8.58
CA THR A 722 4.92 -15.49 8.98
C THR A 722 3.98 -15.38 7.79
N TYR A 723 2.97 -16.24 7.68
CA TYR A 723 2.08 -16.26 6.51
C TYR A 723 0.64 -16.70 6.84
N ARG A 724 -0.17 -16.91 5.80
CA ARG A 724 -1.58 -17.28 5.89
C ARG A 724 -1.88 -18.60 5.18
N LEU A 725 -2.92 -19.29 5.64
CA LEU A 725 -3.53 -20.48 5.04
C LEU A 725 -4.88 -20.12 4.43
N THR A 726 -5.32 -20.90 3.45
CA THR A 726 -6.59 -20.66 2.75
C THR A 726 -7.78 -20.76 3.69
N GLU A 727 -7.69 -21.64 4.68
CA GLU A 727 -8.74 -22.05 5.59
C GLU A 727 -8.98 -21.05 6.71
N HIS A 728 -8.08 -20.09 6.93
CA HIS A 728 -8.21 -19.12 8.01
C HIS A 728 -8.00 -17.68 7.56
N TYR A 729 -8.83 -16.79 8.10
CA TYR A 729 -8.73 -15.36 7.91
C TYR A 729 -8.24 -14.67 9.19
N HIS A 730 -6.96 -14.30 9.19
CA HIS A 730 -6.27 -13.66 10.32
C HIS A 730 -6.57 -14.43 11.62
N TYR A 731 -7.12 -13.74 12.62
CA TYR A 731 -7.46 -14.23 13.96
C TYR A 731 -8.98 -14.31 14.17
N TRP A 732 -9.76 -14.27 13.07
CA TRP A 732 -11.23 -14.21 13.10
C TRP A 732 -11.85 -15.60 12.96
N THR A 733 -11.48 -16.36 11.94
CA THR A 733 -12.12 -17.65 11.60
C THR A 733 -11.87 -18.77 12.60
N LYS A 734 -11.01 -18.59 13.60
CA LYS A 734 -10.94 -19.47 14.78
C LYS A 734 -12.23 -19.45 15.62
N ASN A 735 -13.17 -18.56 15.29
CA ASN A 735 -14.53 -18.52 15.81
C ASN A 735 -15.57 -19.18 14.87
N ASN A 736 -15.15 -19.88 13.82
CA ASN A 736 -16.03 -20.62 12.92
C ASN A 736 -15.73 -22.14 13.01
N PRO A 737 -16.71 -22.98 13.40
CA PRO A 737 -16.50 -24.42 13.59
C PRO A 737 -15.92 -25.14 12.37
N ALA A 738 -16.37 -24.82 11.15
CA ALA A 738 -15.90 -25.47 9.94
C ALA A 738 -14.44 -25.14 9.64
N ASN A 739 -14.02 -23.90 9.90
CA ASN A 739 -12.61 -23.50 9.74
C ASN A 739 -11.72 -24.17 10.79
N VAL A 740 -12.19 -24.26 12.04
CA VAL A 740 -11.47 -24.94 13.13
C VAL A 740 -11.34 -26.44 12.88
N GLU A 741 -12.34 -27.08 12.26
CA GLU A 741 -12.25 -28.50 11.88
C GLU A 741 -11.20 -28.74 10.78
N LEU A 742 -11.10 -27.85 9.79
CA LEU A 742 -10.18 -28.01 8.66
C LEU A 742 -8.69 -27.88 9.08
N VAL A 743 -8.36 -26.93 9.95
CA VAL A 743 -6.99 -26.74 10.47
C VAL A 743 -7.06 -26.41 11.97
N PRO A 744 -7.07 -27.42 12.86
CA PRO A 744 -7.40 -27.21 14.27
C PRO A 744 -6.27 -26.65 15.14
N GLU A 745 -5.02 -26.81 14.73
CA GLU A 745 -3.85 -26.53 15.57
C GLU A 745 -2.76 -25.76 14.83
N PRO A 746 -2.01 -24.89 15.52
CA PRO A 746 -0.87 -24.21 14.95
C PRO A 746 0.28 -25.18 14.68
N PHE A 747 1.02 -24.89 13.62
CA PHE A 747 2.21 -25.64 13.23
C PHE A 747 3.32 -24.73 12.72
N VAL A 748 4.54 -25.27 12.69
CA VAL A 748 5.73 -24.66 12.09
C VAL A 748 6.13 -25.52 10.91
N GLU A 749 6.25 -24.94 9.72
CA GLU A 749 6.84 -25.62 8.57
C GLU A 749 8.35 -25.72 8.76
N VAL A 750 8.84 -26.94 8.98
CA VAL A 750 10.26 -27.22 9.21
C VAL A 750 10.82 -27.94 7.98
N PRO A 751 11.89 -27.43 7.33
CA PRO A 751 12.58 -28.16 6.27
C PRO A 751 13.00 -29.56 6.72
N ALA A 752 12.82 -30.57 5.86
CA ALA A 752 13.15 -31.95 6.18
C ALA A 752 14.61 -32.14 6.65
N GLU A 753 15.58 -31.52 5.97
CA GLU A 753 17.00 -31.62 6.35
C GLU A 753 17.28 -30.96 7.70
N LEU A 754 16.66 -29.80 7.99
CA LEU A 754 16.77 -29.17 9.30
C LEU A 754 16.20 -30.09 10.38
N ALA A 755 15.02 -30.68 10.15
CA ALA A 755 14.38 -31.59 11.10
C ALA A 755 15.26 -32.81 11.40
N ASP A 756 15.92 -33.38 10.39
CA ASP A 756 16.87 -34.48 10.56
C ASP A 756 18.10 -34.05 11.39
N GLU A 757 18.67 -32.86 11.12
CA GLU A 757 19.81 -32.32 11.86
C GLU A 757 19.52 -32.06 13.34
N VAL A 758 18.32 -31.59 13.66
CA VAL A 758 17.93 -31.28 15.06
C VAL A 758 17.11 -32.39 15.72
N GLY A 759 16.92 -33.53 15.04
CA GLY A 759 16.25 -34.71 15.59
C GLY A 759 14.74 -34.54 15.85
N ILE A 760 14.05 -33.78 15.01
CA ILE A 760 12.60 -33.50 15.10
C ILE A 760 11.82 -34.38 14.12
N ARG A 761 10.73 -35.00 14.58
CA ARG A 761 9.79 -35.73 13.71
C ARG A 761 8.52 -34.94 13.46
N GLY A 762 7.88 -35.18 12.32
CA GLY A 762 6.59 -34.57 11.98
C GLY A 762 5.52 -34.88 13.04
N GLY A 763 4.77 -33.85 13.44
CA GLY A 763 3.74 -33.92 14.47
C GLY A 763 4.22 -33.71 15.91
N GLU A 764 5.53 -33.79 16.18
CA GLU A 764 6.08 -33.47 17.50
C GLU A 764 5.93 -31.98 17.80
N LYS A 765 5.85 -31.63 19.09
CA LYS A 765 5.88 -30.23 19.52
C LYS A 765 7.31 -29.71 19.42
N VAL A 766 7.44 -28.51 18.88
CA VAL A 766 8.70 -27.78 18.77
C VAL A 766 8.57 -26.42 19.41
N LYS A 767 9.67 -25.92 19.94
CA LYS A 767 9.78 -24.58 20.50
C LYS A 767 10.52 -23.70 19.51
N VAL A 768 9.90 -22.59 19.14
CA VAL A 768 10.53 -21.57 18.29
C VAL A 768 10.74 -20.33 19.14
N THR A 769 12.00 -19.90 19.24
CA THR A 769 12.42 -18.81 20.13
C THR A 769 13.06 -17.69 19.33
N SER A 770 12.60 -16.46 19.56
CA SER A 770 13.24 -15.24 19.04
C SER A 770 13.76 -14.40 20.22
N ALA A 771 14.39 -13.25 19.99
CA ALA A 771 14.87 -12.43 21.12
C ALA A 771 13.74 -11.82 21.98
N ARG A 772 12.49 -11.91 21.51
CA ARG A 772 11.30 -11.35 22.17
C ARG A 772 10.55 -12.37 23.02
N GLY A 773 10.53 -13.64 22.60
CA GLY A 773 9.84 -14.70 23.31
C GLY A 773 9.87 -16.02 22.55
N GLU A 774 9.03 -16.95 22.99
CA GLU A 774 8.95 -18.30 22.44
C GLU A 774 7.50 -18.73 22.19
N ILE A 775 7.30 -19.57 21.20
CA ILE A 775 6.02 -20.26 20.96
C ILE A 775 6.26 -21.77 20.89
N ILE A 776 5.22 -22.55 21.21
CA ILE A 776 5.21 -24.00 21.04
C ILE A 776 4.11 -24.37 20.05
N ALA A 777 4.45 -25.13 19.03
CA ALA A 777 3.53 -25.59 17.98
C ALA A 777 3.98 -26.94 17.41
N LYS A 778 3.14 -27.60 16.62
CA LYS A 778 3.52 -28.88 15.98
C LYS A 778 4.49 -28.66 14.82
N ALA A 779 5.47 -29.55 14.65
CA ALA A 779 6.32 -29.54 13.46
C ALA A 779 5.59 -30.14 12.25
N MET A 780 5.39 -29.34 11.22
CA MET A 780 5.09 -29.81 9.87
C MET A 780 6.40 -30.00 9.11
N VAL A 781 7.04 -31.16 9.28
CA VAL A 781 8.25 -31.50 8.54
C VAL A 781 7.93 -31.65 7.05
N THR A 782 8.62 -30.90 6.19
CA THR A 782 8.25 -30.75 4.78
C THR A 782 9.44 -30.57 3.84
N ARG A 783 9.29 -31.01 2.59
CA ARG A 783 10.23 -30.74 1.48
C ARG A 783 9.85 -29.50 0.66
N ARG A 784 8.77 -28.82 1.04
CA ARG A 784 8.31 -27.58 0.39
C ARG A 784 9.22 -26.38 0.67
N ILE A 785 10.08 -26.50 1.68
CA ILE A 785 11.14 -25.54 1.99
C ILE A 785 12.45 -26.33 1.99
N LYS A 786 13.43 -25.85 1.24
CA LYS A 786 14.76 -26.47 1.09
C LYS A 786 15.83 -25.66 1.82
N PRO A 787 16.94 -26.26 2.25
CA PRO A 787 18.13 -25.49 2.60
C PRO A 787 18.55 -24.61 1.43
N MET A 788 19.18 -23.47 1.74
CA MET A 788 19.72 -22.55 0.75
C MET A 788 21.19 -22.31 1.03
N MET A 789 21.99 -22.11 -0.02
CA MET A 789 23.36 -21.62 0.10
C MET A 789 23.33 -20.10 -0.05
N ILE A 790 23.64 -19.38 1.03
CA ILE A 790 23.64 -17.91 1.10
C ILE A 790 25.07 -17.50 1.40
N ASP A 791 25.72 -16.86 0.43
CA ASP A 791 27.14 -16.52 0.50
C ASP A 791 28.04 -17.69 0.98
N GLY A 792 27.84 -18.87 0.38
CA GLY A 792 28.58 -20.09 0.74
C GLY A 792 28.19 -20.72 2.08
N LYS A 793 27.20 -20.18 2.81
CA LYS A 793 26.70 -20.72 4.07
C LYS A 793 25.35 -21.39 3.90
N LYS A 794 25.24 -22.63 4.40
CA LYS A 794 23.95 -23.31 4.48
C LYS A 794 23.05 -22.57 5.46
N THR A 795 21.91 -22.12 4.96
CA THR A 795 20.92 -21.33 5.69
C THR A 795 19.56 -21.99 5.60
N TYR A 796 18.85 -22.00 6.72
CA TYR A 796 17.49 -22.52 6.79
C TYR A 796 16.47 -21.40 6.98
N GLN A 797 15.29 -21.64 6.42
CA GLN A 797 14.11 -20.81 6.65
C GLN A 797 12.99 -21.70 7.19
N ILE A 798 12.21 -21.20 8.14
CA ILE A 798 10.99 -21.83 8.62
C ILE A 798 9.81 -20.90 8.43
N GLY A 799 8.62 -21.48 8.40
CA GLY A 799 7.40 -20.73 8.17
C GLY A 799 6.34 -20.99 9.24
N ILE A 800 5.68 -19.93 9.71
CA ILE A 800 4.65 -20.01 10.77
C ILE A 800 3.35 -19.35 10.30
N PRO A 801 2.21 -20.06 10.22
CA PRO A 801 0.94 -19.42 9.96
C PRO A 801 0.43 -18.66 11.18
N ILE A 802 -0.19 -17.50 10.94
CA ILE A 802 -0.50 -16.53 12.01
C ILE A 802 -1.80 -16.80 12.78
N HIS A 803 -2.57 -17.85 12.49
CA HIS A 803 -4.02 -17.82 12.72
C HIS A 803 -4.51 -18.01 14.17
N TRP A 804 -3.63 -18.45 15.05
CA TRP A 804 -3.97 -18.84 16.42
C TRP A 804 -3.54 -17.79 17.46
N GLY A 805 -4.26 -17.78 18.58
CA GLY A 805 -4.04 -16.89 19.72
C GLY A 805 -4.52 -17.58 21.00
N TYR A 806 -5.17 -16.85 21.91
CA TYR A 806 -5.70 -17.41 23.17
C TYR A 806 -7.21 -17.21 23.37
N ARG A 807 -7.90 -16.73 22.34
CA ARG A 807 -9.36 -16.66 22.29
C ARG A 807 -9.86 -17.37 21.04
N GLY A 808 -11.00 -18.04 21.07
CA GLY A 808 -11.54 -18.78 19.92
C GLY A 808 -12.12 -20.12 20.35
N ILE A 809 -12.78 -20.84 19.44
CA ILE A 809 -13.52 -22.06 19.81
C ILE A 809 -12.58 -23.11 20.44
N ALA A 810 -11.42 -23.36 19.84
CA ALA A 810 -10.49 -24.38 20.34
C ALA A 810 -9.64 -23.86 21.51
N GLU A 811 -9.29 -22.58 21.50
CA GLU A 811 -8.51 -21.90 22.52
C GLU A 811 -9.29 -21.78 23.83
N ASP A 812 -10.58 -21.39 23.77
CA ASP A 812 -11.43 -21.23 24.95
C ASP A 812 -11.69 -22.57 25.65
N GLU A 813 -11.64 -23.68 24.91
CA GLU A 813 -11.77 -25.05 25.42
C GLU A 813 -10.42 -25.66 25.85
N GLY A 814 -9.31 -24.92 25.73
CA GLY A 814 -7.97 -25.41 26.07
C GLY A 814 -7.46 -26.54 25.17
N ARG A 815 -8.00 -26.67 23.96
CA ARG A 815 -7.65 -27.74 23.01
C ARG A 815 -6.44 -27.44 22.13
N THR A 816 -5.95 -26.20 22.11
CA THR A 816 -4.85 -25.76 21.23
C THR A 816 -3.88 -24.81 21.95
N ALA A 817 -2.82 -24.38 21.27
CA ALA A 817 -1.82 -23.49 21.86
C ALA A 817 -2.37 -22.07 22.03
N HIS A 818 -1.97 -21.39 23.12
CA HIS A 818 -2.49 -20.07 23.49
C HIS A 818 -1.53 -18.91 23.16
N THR A 819 -0.40 -19.17 22.49
CA THR A 819 0.63 -18.14 22.29
C THR A 819 0.50 -17.46 20.93
N PRO A 820 0.37 -16.13 20.87
CA PRO A 820 0.36 -15.39 19.61
C PRO A 820 1.67 -15.52 18.83
N THR A 821 1.61 -15.81 17.52
CA THR A 821 2.80 -15.89 16.65
C THR A 821 3.59 -14.58 16.61
N ASN A 822 2.92 -13.42 16.65
CA ASN A 822 3.57 -12.11 16.63
C ASN A 822 4.33 -11.77 17.91
N LEU A 823 4.31 -12.62 18.95
CA LEU A 823 5.31 -12.56 20.02
C LEU A 823 6.73 -12.65 19.47
N LEU A 824 6.93 -13.37 18.35
CA LEU A 824 8.25 -13.59 17.79
C LEU A 824 8.78 -12.41 16.95
N SER A 825 7.90 -11.60 16.37
CA SER A 825 8.24 -10.62 15.33
C SER A 825 8.86 -9.33 15.89
N PRO A 826 9.84 -8.72 15.21
CA PRO A 826 10.55 -7.55 15.69
C PRO A 826 9.75 -6.25 15.53
N THR A 827 10.00 -5.28 16.41
CA THR A 827 9.43 -3.92 16.37
C THR A 827 10.27 -3.00 15.47
N VAL A 828 10.30 -3.35 14.19
CA VAL A 828 10.99 -2.63 13.10
C VAL A 828 9.95 -2.23 12.07
N VAL A 829 10.06 -1.05 11.48
CA VAL A 829 9.12 -0.58 10.44
C VAL A 829 9.82 -0.05 9.19
N ASP A 830 9.16 -0.21 8.03
CA ASP A 830 9.52 0.48 6.79
C ASP A 830 9.53 2.01 7.01
N PRO A 831 10.58 2.73 6.61
CA PRO A 831 10.72 4.16 6.92
C PRO A 831 9.76 5.06 6.12
N ASN A 832 9.03 4.52 5.14
CA ASN A 832 8.08 5.28 4.33
C ASN A 832 6.63 4.99 4.75
N ALA A 833 6.28 3.71 4.86
CA ALA A 833 4.91 3.24 5.09
C ALA A 833 4.66 2.82 6.54
N PHE A 834 5.68 2.82 7.39
CA PHE A 834 5.62 2.43 8.80
C PHE A 834 5.05 1.01 9.02
N THR A 835 5.17 0.15 8.01
CA THR A 835 4.70 -1.23 8.06
C THR A 835 5.73 -2.12 8.74
N PRO A 836 5.35 -3.00 9.69
CA PRO A 836 6.33 -3.80 10.41
C PRO A 836 6.99 -4.92 9.60
N GLU A 837 8.19 -5.29 10.01
CA GLU A 837 9.00 -6.38 9.45
C GLU A 837 8.54 -7.76 9.97
N PHE A 838 7.40 -8.25 9.47
CA PHE A 838 6.85 -9.57 9.85
C PHE A 838 7.36 -10.73 9.02
N LYS A 839 7.97 -10.44 7.86
CA LYS A 839 8.26 -11.48 6.87
C LYS A 839 9.63 -12.08 6.99
N GLY A 840 10.62 -11.38 7.56
CA GLY A 840 11.97 -11.91 7.76
C GLY A 840 12.58 -11.44 9.06
N PHE A 841 12.80 -12.38 9.97
CA PHE A 841 13.49 -12.16 11.25
C PHE A 841 14.16 -13.48 11.69
N LEU A 842 14.95 -13.46 12.76
CA LEU A 842 15.74 -14.63 13.18
C LEU A 842 15.15 -15.33 14.41
N VAL A 843 15.26 -16.67 14.39
CA VAL A 843 14.79 -17.55 15.47
C VAL A 843 15.76 -18.71 15.72
N LYS A 844 15.50 -19.44 16.81
CA LYS A 844 16.01 -20.77 17.14
C LYS A 844 14.88 -21.78 17.02
N LEU A 845 15.22 -23.03 16.73
CA LEU A 845 14.30 -24.16 16.71
C LEU A 845 14.83 -25.24 17.66
N GLU A 846 14.01 -25.65 18.62
CA GLU A 846 14.38 -26.64 19.63
C GLU A 846 13.27 -27.69 19.78
N ARG A 847 13.64 -28.91 20.17
CA ARG A 847 12.67 -29.94 20.59
C ARG A 847 12.13 -29.59 21.97
N VAL A 848 10.84 -29.86 22.20
CA VAL A 848 10.18 -29.70 23.52
C VAL A 848 10.38 -30.95 24.37
#